data_AF-E5BIF1-F1
#
_entry.id   AF-E5BIF1-F1
#
_cell.length_a   1.000
_cell.length_b   1.000
_cell.length_c   1.000
_cell.angle_alpha   90.00
_cell.angle_beta   90.00
_cell.angle_gamma   90.00
#
_symmetry.space_group_name_H-M   'P 1'
#
loop_
_entity.id
_entity.type
_entity.pdbx_description
1 polymer ?
#
loop_
_entity_poly.entity_id
_entity_poly.type
_entity_poly.pdbx_seq_one_letter_code
_entity_poly.pdbx_strand_id
1 'polypeptide(L)'
;NKSQLDKAKAAATTKVKGSENIEVDGTPEKDGSMTYTVKTKDKMTLGKDSDKKIVVNGETGKLTVGKEVEMDGTTGNARFGKVQVNGEKGTVGGLTNTTWNPDKIVSGQAATEDQLKVLDKKMQNNTEELINKGMDFSGNDYDAKNAKTKIHKKLGDRLEIIGSLEAGVEADSKNLRTRVTDDGKLELLMAKNPKFKSVEAGEGDTKVTIGDTGIKIGDKTYITKDGINANGNKITNVADGTADTDAVNKGQLDKAQAAATTKVDGSDNIQVDKKPEKDGSMTYIVKTKDKMTLGKDSDKKIVADGETGKLTVGKEVEMDGTTGDARFGKVQVNGEKGTVGGLTNKTWDKNKIVSGQAATEDQLKAVDDKVDNLGNKIDETTNKVEKGLNFAADTGKATNRQLGDTLTIAGDNNNITTSVEEGKVKVALKEDVKVKTLTSETVTTDKLILKGKDGKTTDVGETLDKHDRDIQENKNAIKKGLNFAANHGEVNKQLGDTMSIKGKDGLSEKEIEEKYDVENIVTSVDKEGNLWIKMAKNPKFKSVEAGEGDTKVTIGDIGIKIGDKTYITKDGINANDNKIKNVADGKVAKGSKDAINGGQLHDALSNVQEGMNQINHRVDKLDDRMHRGLANAAAMSTVEFLEIGINQATVGAAIGTYRGNQAVAVGVQAAPTENMRVHAKVSVAPSRNNTETMAGVGASWRFNIK
;
A
#
# COMPACT_ATOMS: atom_id res chain seq x y z
N ASN A 1 85.78 -110.11 -102.79
CA ASN A 1 84.85 -109.28 -101.99
C ASN A 1 85.15 -109.42 -100.50
N LYS A 2 85.61 -108.35 -99.84
CA LYS A 2 85.65 -108.23 -98.36
C LYS A 2 85.40 -106.77 -97.93
N SER A 3 86.16 -105.84 -98.52
CA SER A 3 86.01 -104.37 -98.40
C SER A 3 84.56 -103.83 -98.51
N GLN A 4 83.69 -104.43 -99.33
CA GLN A 4 82.27 -104.05 -99.41
C GLN A 4 81.44 -104.45 -98.17
N LEU A 5 81.74 -105.60 -97.54
CA LEU A 5 81.03 -106.07 -96.35
C LEU A 5 81.38 -105.25 -95.11
N ASP A 6 82.65 -104.85 -94.98
CA ASP A 6 83.12 -104.01 -93.88
C ASP A 6 82.52 -102.59 -93.97
N LYS A 7 82.38 -102.04 -95.20
CA LYS A 7 81.62 -100.80 -95.43
C LYS A 7 80.13 -100.93 -95.10
N ALA A 8 79.50 -102.07 -95.40
CA ALA A 8 78.10 -102.32 -95.04
C ALA A 8 77.90 -102.38 -93.50
N LYS A 9 78.79 -103.07 -92.77
CA LYS A 9 78.75 -103.10 -91.30
C LYS A 9 78.98 -101.72 -90.66
N ALA A 10 79.89 -100.90 -91.22
CA ALA A 10 80.11 -99.54 -90.73
C ALA A 10 78.90 -98.61 -90.96
N ALA A 11 78.10 -98.85 -92.00
CA ALA A 11 76.91 -98.05 -92.31
C ALA A 11 75.65 -98.42 -91.48
N ALA A 12 75.61 -99.60 -90.87
CA ALA A 12 74.44 -100.10 -90.14
C ALA A 12 74.32 -99.61 -88.68
N THR A 13 75.29 -98.85 -88.17
CA THR A 13 75.32 -98.40 -86.76
C THR A 13 74.57 -97.08 -86.57
N THR A 14 73.27 -97.15 -86.30
CA THR A 14 72.46 -96.00 -85.86
C THR A 14 73.00 -95.45 -84.55
N LYS A 15 73.31 -94.15 -84.50
CA LYS A 15 73.80 -93.46 -83.29
C LYS A 15 72.73 -92.53 -82.73
N VAL A 16 71.93 -93.04 -81.79
CA VAL A 16 71.06 -92.19 -80.97
C VAL A 16 71.91 -91.50 -79.90
N LYS A 17 71.70 -90.20 -79.68
CA LYS A 17 72.40 -89.42 -78.65
C LYS A 17 71.39 -88.63 -77.83
N GLY A 18 71.47 -88.74 -76.50
CA GLY A 18 70.70 -87.92 -75.58
C GLY A 18 70.98 -86.42 -75.76
N SER A 19 69.96 -85.60 -75.51
CA SER A 19 70.05 -84.15 -75.53
C SER A 19 70.31 -83.60 -74.12
N GLU A 20 70.20 -82.28 -73.95
CA GLU A 20 70.39 -81.62 -72.65
C GLU A 20 69.41 -82.16 -71.59
N ASN A 21 68.14 -82.39 -71.98
CA ASN A 21 67.06 -82.86 -71.08
C ASN A 21 66.66 -84.33 -71.28
N ILE A 22 67.12 -84.98 -72.35
CA ILE A 22 66.75 -86.35 -72.71
C ILE A 22 67.93 -87.28 -72.45
N GLU A 23 67.70 -88.31 -71.65
CA GLU A 23 68.61 -89.43 -71.45
C GLU A 23 68.20 -90.60 -72.37
N VAL A 24 69.20 -91.33 -72.87
CA VAL A 24 69.01 -92.43 -73.81
C VAL A 24 69.90 -93.59 -73.37
N ASP A 25 69.29 -94.57 -72.73
CA ASP A 25 69.97 -95.78 -72.30
C ASP A 25 69.90 -96.82 -73.41
N GLY A 26 71.06 -97.25 -73.91
CA GLY A 26 71.18 -98.28 -74.95
C GLY A 26 71.55 -99.63 -74.35
N THR A 27 70.65 -100.60 -74.44
CA THR A 27 70.90 -101.99 -74.04
C THR A 27 71.09 -102.90 -75.26
N PRO A 28 72.18 -103.69 -75.32
CA PRO A 28 72.41 -104.63 -76.42
C PRO A 28 71.47 -105.83 -76.32
N GLU A 29 70.79 -106.12 -77.42
CA GLU A 29 69.93 -107.30 -77.55
C GLU A 29 70.74 -108.55 -77.92
N LYS A 30 70.15 -109.73 -77.71
CA LYS A 30 70.82 -111.03 -77.92
C LYS A 30 71.16 -111.34 -79.38
N ASP A 31 70.54 -110.64 -80.33
CA ASP A 31 70.82 -110.74 -81.77
C ASP A 31 71.90 -109.74 -82.25
N GLY A 32 72.40 -108.87 -81.36
CA GLY A 32 73.36 -107.81 -81.67
C GLY A 32 72.71 -106.48 -82.10
N SER A 33 71.38 -106.36 -82.06
CA SER A 33 70.70 -105.07 -82.16
C SER A 33 70.78 -104.27 -80.85
N MET A 34 70.23 -103.05 -80.83
CA MET A 34 70.26 -102.14 -79.68
C MET A 34 68.87 -101.57 -79.42
N THR A 35 68.32 -101.86 -78.25
CA THR A 35 67.10 -101.20 -77.75
C THR A 35 67.50 -99.92 -77.03
N TYR A 36 66.90 -98.79 -77.42
CA TYR A 36 67.16 -97.48 -76.82
C TYR A 36 65.95 -97.01 -76.01
N THR A 37 66.07 -96.97 -74.68
CA THR A 37 65.06 -96.36 -73.82
C THR A 37 65.28 -94.86 -73.77
N VAL A 38 64.32 -94.09 -74.29
CA VAL A 38 64.36 -92.62 -74.32
C VAL A 38 63.51 -92.10 -73.16
N LYS A 39 64.14 -91.39 -72.21
CA LYS A 39 63.47 -90.84 -71.02
C LYS A 39 63.85 -89.37 -70.78
N THR A 40 62.97 -88.61 -70.14
CA THR A 40 63.32 -87.31 -69.58
C THR A 40 64.23 -87.51 -68.37
N LYS A 41 65.24 -86.66 -68.19
CA LYS A 41 66.02 -86.58 -66.95
C LYS A 41 65.14 -86.00 -65.84
N ASP A 42 65.35 -86.42 -64.59
CA ASP A 42 64.64 -85.88 -63.43
C ASP A 42 64.84 -84.36 -63.27
N LYS A 43 65.98 -83.86 -63.76
CA LYS A 43 66.28 -82.44 -63.89
C LYS A 43 66.28 -82.01 -65.37
N MET A 44 65.33 -81.15 -65.74
CA MET A 44 65.22 -80.56 -67.08
C MET A 44 65.45 -79.05 -67.03
N THR A 45 66.23 -78.52 -67.98
CA THR A 45 66.43 -77.08 -68.19
C THR A 45 65.97 -76.66 -69.59
N LEU A 46 64.94 -75.82 -69.67
CA LEU A 46 64.37 -75.32 -70.93
C LEU A 46 64.79 -73.87 -71.14
N GLY A 47 65.57 -73.62 -72.19
CA GLY A 47 66.16 -72.31 -72.49
C GLY A 47 67.55 -72.11 -71.88
N LYS A 48 68.41 -71.35 -72.58
CA LYS A 48 69.83 -71.16 -72.23
C LYS A 48 70.14 -69.88 -71.46
N ASP A 49 69.23 -68.90 -71.52
CA ASP A 49 69.33 -67.62 -70.81
C ASP A 49 69.10 -67.85 -69.31
N SER A 50 70.05 -67.44 -68.45
CA SER A 50 69.96 -67.60 -66.99
C SER A 50 68.71 -66.96 -66.37
N ASP A 51 68.16 -65.94 -67.04
CA ASP A 51 67.11 -65.08 -66.51
C ASP A 51 65.72 -65.48 -67.02
N LYS A 52 65.67 -66.34 -68.04
CA LYS A 52 64.44 -66.82 -68.70
C LYS A 52 64.30 -68.35 -68.75
N LYS A 53 65.34 -69.10 -68.38
CA LYS A 53 65.30 -70.56 -68.33
C LYS A 53 64.21 -71.07 -67.37
N ILE A 54 63.60 -72.19 -67.71
CA ILE A 54 62.76 -72.97 -66.80
C ILE A 54 63.56 -74.17 -66.33
N VAL A 55 63.68 -74.36 -65.03
CA VAL A 55 64.29 -75.55 -64.43
C VAL A 55 63.19 -76.34 -63.72
N VAL A 56 62.92 -77.55 -64.21
CA VAL A 56 62.08 -78.53 -63.52
C VAL A 56 63.02 -79.52 -62.84
N ASN A 57 62.89 -79.72 -61.54
CA ASN A 57 63.71 -80.69 -60.79
C ASN A 57 62.83 -81.64 -59.97
N GLY A 58 62.56 -82.81 -60.54
CA GLY A 58 61.82 -83.90 -59.89
C GLY A 58 62.52 -84.41 -58.63
N GLU A 59 63.86 -84.45 -58.62
CA GLU A 59 64.68 -84.86 -57.47
C GLU A 59 64.35 -84.10 -56.17
N THR A 60 63.95 -82.83 -56.29
CA THR A 60 63.69 -81.93 -55.15
C THR A 60 62.26 -81.38 -55.14
N GLY A 61 61.38 -81.87 -56.03
CA GLY A 61 60.02 -81.33 -56.21
C GLY A 61 59.97 -79.84 -56.57
N LYS A 62 61.02 -79.27 -57.18
CA LYS A 62 61.12 -77.82 -57.42
C LYS A 62 60.91 -77.42 -58.88
N LEU A 63 60.26 -76.28 -59.07
CA LEU A 63 60.12 -75.58 -60.34
C LEU A 63 60.69 -74.17 -60.20
N THR A 64 61.60 -73.77 -61.09
CA THR A 64 62.10 -72.39 -61.19
C THR A 64 61.81 -71.85 -62.58
N VAL A 65 61.20 -70.67 -62.68
CA VAL A 65 60.89 -70.00 -63.97
C VAL A 65 61.57 -68.63 -63.95
N GLY A 66 62.64 -68.52 -64.74
CA GLY A 66 63.53 -67.35 -64.75
C GLY A 66 64.22 -67.11 -63.41
N LYS A 67 64.46 -65.84 -63.08
CA LYS A 67 65.01 -65.40 -61.77
C LYS A 67 63.97 -65.18 -60.69
N GLU A 68 62.68 -65.05 -61.04
CA GLU A 68 61.68 -64.45 -60.14
C GLU A 68 60.59 -65.40 -59.64
N VAL A 69 60.39 -66.55 -60.29
CA VAL A 69 59.41 -67.55 -59.84
C VAL A 69 60.12 -68.81 -59.40
N GLU A 70 59.84 -69.24 -58.17
CA GLU A 70 60.28 -70.52 -57.61
C GLU A 70 59.09 -71.15 -56.89
N MET A 71 58.86 -72.45 -57.10
CA MET A 71 57.85 -73.24 -56.43
C MET A 71 58.48 -74.51 -55.88
N ASP A 72 58.10 -74.88 -54.66
CA ASP A 72 58.54 -76.07 -53.95
C ASP A 72 57.30 -76.93 -53.64
N GLY A 73 57.14 -78.01 -54.40
CA GLY A 73 56.01 -78.93 -54.25
C GLY A 73 56.08 -79.81 -53.00
N THR A 74 57.20 -79.79 -52.27
CA THR A 74 57.38 -80.56 -51.02
C THR A 74 56.82 -79.78 -49.83
N THR A 75 56.97 -78.46 -49.85
CA THR A 75 56.55 -77.54 -48.77
C THR A 75 55.33 -76.69 -49.13
N GLY A 76 54.89 -76.70 -50.39
CA GLY A 76 53.84 -75.81 -50.91
C GLY A 76 54.26 -74.34 -50.95
N ASN A 77 55.54 -74.04 -50.73
CA ASN A 77 56.08 -72.69 -50.75
C ASN A 77 56.27 -72.20 -52.20
N ALA A 78 55.83 -70.98 -52.51
CA ALA A 78 55.97 -70.39 -53.84
C ALA A 78 56.31 -68.89 -53.79
N ARG A 79 57.30 -68.47 -54.56
CA ARG A 79 57.68 -67.07 -54.75
C ARG A 79 57.26 -66.59 -56.13
N PHE A 80 56.67 -65.40 -56.20
CA PHE A 80 56.28 -64.70 -57.41
C PHE A 80 56.87 -63.28 -57.37
N GLY A 81 58.12 -63.15 -57.79
CA GLY A 81 58.91 -61.94 -57.64
C GLY A 81 59.12 -61.61 -56.16
N LYS A 82 58.44 -60.55 -55.69
CA LYS A 82 58.44 -60.16 -54.28
C LYS A 82 57.44 -60.94 -53.42
N VAL A 83 56.32 -61.39 -53.99
CA VAL A 83 55.25 -62.07 -53.24
C VAL A 83 55.73 -63.48 -52.85
N GLN A 84 55.47 -63.87 -51.61
CA GLN A 84 55.89 -65.16 -51.05
C GLN A 84 54.68 -65.85 -50.42
N VAL A 85 54.18 -66.90 -51.05
CA VAL A 85 53.22 -67.84 -50.46
C VAL A 85 54.00 -68.85 -49.64
N ASN A 86 53.72 -68.95 -48.36
CA ASN A 86 54.24 -70.01 -47.50
C ASN A 86 53.13 -71.04 -47.24
N GLY A 87 53.25 -72.22 -47.87
CA GLY A 87 52.25 -73.29 -47.79
C GLY A 87 52.18 -73.92 -46.40
N GLU A 88 53.33 -74.10 -45.75
CA GLU A 88 53.47 -74.72 -44.43
C GLU A 88 52.76 -73.93 -43.31
N LYS A 89 52.70 -72.60 -43.44
CA LYS A 89 52.09 -71.67 -42.46
C LYS A 89 50.76 -71.08 -42.94
N GLY A 90 50.37 -71.29 -44.20
CA GLY A 90 49.17 -70.72 -44.80
C GLY A 90 49.20 -69.19 -44.97
N THR A 91 50.38 -68.58 -45.09
CA THR A 91 50.55 -67.11 -45.14
C THR A 91 51.01 -66.59 -46.50
N VAL A 92 50.67 -65.34 -46.82
CA VAL A 92 51.14 -64.63 -48.03
C VAL A 92 51.91 -63.37 -47.60
N GLY A 93 53.23 -63.43 -47.70
CA GLY A 93 54.16 -62.33 -47.42
C GLY A 93 54.65 -61.61 -48.68
N GLY A 94 55.50 -60.59 -48.48
CA GLY A 94 56.12 -59.84 -49.57
C GLY A 94 55.20 -58.87 -50.32
N LEU A 95 53.96 -58.70 -49.83
CA LEU A 95 53.00 -57.70 -50.30
C LEU A 95 53.50 -56.28 -49.95
N THR A 96 53.27 -55.31 -50.84
CA THR A 96 53.79 -53.93 -50.67
C THR A 96 52.76 -52.93 -50.12
N ASN A 97 51.51 -53.34 -49.94
CA ASN A 97 50.44 -52.52 -49.35
C ASN A 97 50.48 -52.57 -47.81
N THR A 98 51.54 -52.04 -47.20
CA THR A 98 51.72 -52.02 -45.73
C THR A 98 51.12 -50.79 -45.04
N THR A 99 50.60 -49.82 -45.81
CA THR A 99 49.98 -48.59 -45.26
C THR A 99 48.50 -48.50 -45.61
N TRP A 100 47.69 -48.06 -44.65
CA TRP A 100 46.25 -47.87 -44.83
C TRP A 100 45.96 -46.46 -45.38
N ASN A 101 45.21 -46.37 -46.48
CA ASN A 101 44.75 -45.10 -47.06
C ASN A 101 43.27 -45.23 -47.47
N PRO A 102 42.33 -44.54 -46.80
CA PRO A 102 40.90 -44.66 -47.08
C PRO A 102 40.50 -44.08 -48.44
N ASP A 103 41.23 -43.10 -48.96
CA ASP A 103 40.93 -42.42 -50.22
C ASP A 103 41.41 -43.22 -51.45
N LYS A 104 42.09 -44.36 -51.22
CA LYS A 104 42.71 -45.21 -52.26
C LYS A 104 42.51 -46.70 -52.00
N ILE A 105 41.33 -47.08 -51.51
CA ILE A 105 40.92 -48.49 -51.36
C ILE A 105 40.70 -49.10 -52.76
N VAL A 106 41.32 -50.25 -53.02
CA VAL A 106 41.16 -51.02 -54.26
C VAL A 106 40.42 -52.32 -53.95
N SER A 107 39.23 -52.50 -54.53
CA SER A 107 38.43 -53.71 -54.33
C SER A 107 39.13 -54.96 -54.89
N GLY A 108 38.96 -56.09 -54.22
CA GLY A 108 39.54 -57.39 -54.63
C GLY A 108 41.03 -57.59 -54.34
N GLN A 109 41.71 -56.64 -53.69
CA GLN A 109 43.09 -56.81 -53.23
C GLN A 109 43.16 -57.32 -51.78
N ALA A 110 44.16 -58.16 -51.49
CA ALA A 110 44.39 -58.68 -50.14
C ALA A 110 45.04 -57.61 -49.24
N ALA A 111 44.50 -57.41 -48.04
CA ALA A 111 45.07 -56.52 -47.03
C ALA A 111 46.29 -57.16 -46.32
N THR A 112 47.20 -56.33 -45.81
CA THR A 112 48.30 -56.78 -44.92
C THR A 112 47.92 -56.68 -43.45
N GLU A 113 48.59 -57.43 -42.59
CA GLU A 113 48.48 -57.29 -41.13
C GLU A 113 48.87 -55.88 -40.67
N ASP A 114 49.84 -55.23 -41.32
CA ASP A 114 50.21 -53.83 -41.04
C ASP A 114 49.04 -52.86 -41.30
N GLN A 115 48.30 -53.04 -42.41
CA GLN A 115 47.10 -52.25 -42.68
C GLN A 115 46.01 -52.48 -41.62
N LEU A 116 45.75 -53.73 -41.25
CA LEU A 116 44.75 -54.08 -40.24
C LEU A 116 45.14 -53.54 -38.86
N LYS A 117 46.42 -53.59 -38.50
CA LYS A 117 47.00 -53.03 -37.26
C LYS A 117 46.91 -51.50 -37.18
N VAL A 118 47.05 -50.80 -38.32
CA VAL A 118 46.80 -49.36 -38.41
C VAL A 118 45.31 -49.04 -38.23
N LEU A 119 44.42 -49.88 -38.77
CA LEU A 119 42.97 -49.72 -38.59
C LEU A 119 42.54 -50.00 -37.14
N ASP A 120 43.00 -51.10 -36.54
CA ASP A 120 42.78 -51.46 -35.14
C ASP A 120 43.25 -50.35 -34.18
N LYS A 121 44.50 -49.89 -34.34
CA LYS A 121 45.00 -48.75 -33.56
C LYS A 121 44.16 -47.49 -33.77
N LYS A 122 43.63 -47.23 -34.98
CA LYS A 122 42.73 -46.09 -35.21
C LYS A 122 41.38 -46.27 -34.50
N MET A 123 40.84 -47.49 -34.42
CA MET A 123 39.61 -47.77 -33.65
C MET A 123 39.83 -47.62 -32.14
N GLN A 124 40.97 -48.08 -31.62
CA GLN A 124 41.37 -47.90 -30.21
C GLN A 124 41.56 -46.40 -29.89
N ASN A 125 42.36 -45.68 -30.67
CA ASN A 125 42.53 -44.23 -30.56
C ASN A 125 41.19 -43.48 -30.57
N ASN A 126 40.31 -43.76 -31.56
CA ASN A 126 38.99 -43.13 -31.63
C ASN A 126 38.14 -43.39 -30.37
N THR A 127 38.26 -44.59 -29.78
CA THR A 127 37.52 -44.98 -28.56
C THR A 127 38.05 -44.20 -27.35
N GLU A 128 39.38 -44.12 -27.18
CA GLU A 128 40.01 -43.31 -26.14
C GLU A 128 39.70 -41.82 -26.31
N GLU A 129 39.75 -41.30 -27.53
CA GLU A 129 39.40 -39.90 -27.83
C GLU A 129 37.94 -39.59 -27.47
N LEU A 130 36.98 -40.46 -27.83
CA LEU A 130 35.56 -40.26 -27.48
C LEU A 130 35.30 -40.31 -25.97
N ILE A 131 35.92 -41.25 -25.25
CA ILE A 131 35.80 -41.36 -23.78
C ILE A 131 36.38 -40.11 -23.10
N ASN A 132 37.56 -39.65 -23.54
CA ASN A 132 38.23 -38.47 -22.98
C ASN A 132 37.66 -37.12 -23.47
N LYS A 133 36.89 -37.08 -24.57
CA LYS A 133 36.20 -35.86 -25.03
C LYS A 133 34.97 -35.54 -24.18
N GLY A 134 34.26 -36.58 -23.71
CA GLY A 134 33.27 -36.48 -22.64
C GLY A 134 32.18 -35.42 -22.84
N MET A 135 31.77 -34.84 -21.71
CA MET A 135 30.79 -33.76 -21.57
C MET A 135 31.34 -32.69 -20.62
N ASP A 136 31.06 -31.42 -20.92
CA ASP A 136 31.51 -30.28 -20.13
C ASP A 136 30.32 -29.51 -19.54
N PHE A 137 30.38 -29.15 -18.26
CA PHE A 137 29.33 -28.42 -17.55
C PHE A 137 29.89 -27.19 -16.82
N SER A 138 29.11 -26.12 -16.67
CA SER A 138 29.51 -24.94 -15.89
C SER A 138 28.35 -24.14 -15.30
N GLY A 139 28.63 -23.35 -14.26
CA GLY A 139 27.67 -22.47 -13.58
C GLY A 139 27.76 -21.00 -14.03
N ASN A 140 27.15 -20.09 -13.26
CA ASN A 140 27.26 -18.63 -13.49
C ASN A 140 28.69 -18.10 -13.32
N ASP A 141 29.51 -18.81 -12.54
CA ASP A 141 30.92 -18.51 -12.28
C ASP A 141 31.87 -18.93 -13.40
N TYR A 142 31.36 -19.38 -14.55
CA TYR A 142 32.15 -19.79 -15.71
C TYR A 142 33.06 -18.68 -16.26
N ASP A 143 34.37 -18.89 -16.16
CA ASP A 143 35.42 -18.14 -16.84
C ASP A 143 36.20 -19.09 -17.75
N ALA A 144 36.17 -18.82 -19.06
CA ALA A 144 36.89 -19.60 -20.08
C ALA A 144 38.42 -19.62 -19.89
N LYS A 145 38.99 -18.73 -19.06
CA LYS A 145 40.42 -18.70 -18.68
C LYS A 145 40.72 -19.51 -17.41
N ASN A 146 39.71 -19.91 -16.65
CA ASN A 146 39.86 -20.61 -15.37
C ASN A 146 39.19 -21.98 -15.40
N ALA A 147 39.99 -23.01 -15.68
CA ALA A 147 39.54 -24.40 -15.77
C ALA A 147 38.84 -24.96 -14.50
N LYS A 148 38.93 -24.29 -13.34
CA LYS A 148 38.21 -24.68 -12.12
C LYS A 148 36.73 -24.31 -12.12
N THR A 149 36.30 -23.47 -13.07
CA THR A 149 34.89 -23.06 -13.25
C THR A 149 34.13 -23.99 -14.22
N LYS A 150 34.78 -25.08 -14.62
CA LYS A 150 34.35 -26.02 -15.65
C LYS A 150 34.45 -27.44 -15.11
N ILE A 151 33.33 -28.15 -15.08
CA ILE A 151 33.24 -29.55 -14.68
C ILE A 151 33.33 -30.41 -15.95
N HIS A 152 34.45 -31.08 -16.14
CA HIS A 152 34.59 -32.10 -17.19
C HIS A 152 34.17 -33.47 -16.65
N LYS A 153 33.42 -34.25 -17.45
CA LYS A 153 32.99 -35.61 -17.15
C LYS A 153 33.23 -36.49 -18.37
N LYS A 154 34.00 -37.57 -18.23
CA LYS A 154 34.23 -38.57 -19.28
C LYS A 154 32.96 -39.35 -19.58
N LEU A 155 32.93 -40.06 -20.70
CA LEU A 155 31.80 -40.93 -21.03
C LEU A 155 31.69 -42.06 -19.99
N GLY A 156 30.67 -42.00 -19.13
CA GLY A 156 30.46 -42.91 -18.00
C GLY A 156 30.63 -42.25 -16.61
N ASP A 157 31.21 -41.06 -16.51
CA ASP A 157 31.36 -40.34 -15.24
C ASP A 157 30.01 -39.77 -14.75
N ARG A 158 29.76 -39.84 -13.44
CA ARG A 158 28.60 -39.23 -12.79
C ARG A 158 28.81 -37.73 -12.57
N LEU A 159 27.87 -36.91 -13.07
CA LEU A 159 27.68 -35.52 -12.65
C LEU A 159 26.76 -35.47 -11.44
N GLU A 160 27.05 -34.58 -10.47
CA GLU A 160 26.13 -34.25 -9.39
C GLU A 160 25.69 -32.79 -9.50
N ILE A 161 24.37 -32.56 -9.43
CA ILE A 161 23.75 -31.23 -9.43
C ILE A 161 23.02 -31.09 -8.10
N ILE A 162 23.52 -30.20 -7.24
CA ILE A 162 23.18 -30.15 -5.82
C ILE A 162 22.43 -28.84 -5.52
N GLY A 163 21.12 -28.96 -5.28
CA GLY A 163 20.38 -27.96 -4.53
C GLY A 163 20.83 -27.95 -3.06
N SER A 164 20.85 -26.79 -2.41
CA SER A 164 21.38 -26.64 -1.04
C SER A 164 20.80 -27.58 0.04
N LEU A 165 19.58 -28.10 -0.13
CA LEU A 165 18.90 -29.00 0.80
C LEU A 165 19.46 -30.43 0.76
N GLU A 166 19.67 -31.01 1.94
CA GLU A 166 20.13 -32.39 2.11
C GLU A 166 19.05 -33.42 1.73
N ALA A 167 19.49 -34.61 1.31
CA ALA A 167 18.61 -35.68 0.86
C ALA A 167 17.79 -36.30 2.01
N GLY A 168 16.59 -36.76 1.70
CA GLY A 168 15.67 -37.40 2.66
C GLY A 168 14.84 -36.46 3.52
N VAL A 169 15.17 -35.15 3.56
CA VAL A 169 14.41 -34.15 4.34
C VAL A 169 13.17 -33.68 3.57
N GLU A 170 12.03 -33.53 4.24
CA GLU A 170 10.88 -32.80 3.69
C GLU A 170 11.23 -31.31 3.46
N ALA A 171 10.61 -30.70 2.45
CA ALA A 171 11.09 -29.44 1.88
C ALA A 171 10.72 -28.19 2.70
N ASP A 172 11.29 -28.03 3.90
CA ASP A 172 11.15 -26.84 4.76
C ASP A 172 12.38 -26.52 5.66
N SER A 173 13.58 -26.47 5.09
CA SER A 173 14.60 -25.43 5.38
C SER A 173 15.88 -25.66 4.56
N LYS A 174 16.53 -24.57 4.13
CA LYS A 174 17.31 -24.46 2.88
C LYS A 174 16.37 -24.56 1.66
N ASN A 175 16.43 -23.55 0.79
CA ASN A 175 15.25 -23.19 -0.02
C ASN A 175 15.15 -23.91 -1.38
N LEU A 176 16.20 -24.61 -1.83
CA LEU A 176 16.23 -25.34 -3.11
C LEU A 176 16.76 -26.77 -2.93
N ARG A 177 16.10 -27.74 -3.57
CA ARG A 177 16.46 -29.17 -3.60
C ARG A 177 16.43 -29.72 -5.02
N THR A 178 17.41 -30.53 -5.39
CA THR A 178 17.36 -31.37 -6.60
C THR A 178 16.91 -32.79 -6.26
N ARG A 179 16.11 -33.44 -7.10
CA ARG A 179 15.64 -34.83 -6.93
C ARG A 179 15.48 -35.53 -8.27
N VAL A 180 15.80 -36.82 -8.34
CA VAL A 180 15.43 -37.67 -9.50
C VAL A 180 14.05 -38.30 -9.26
N THR A 181 13.16 -38.25 -10.25
CA THR A 181 11.83 -38.87 -10.22
C THR A 181 11.87 -40.34 -10.61
N ASP A 182 10.79 -41.06 -10.36
CA ASP A 182 10.66 -42.49 -10.71
C ASP A 182 10.67 -42.74 -12.22
N ASP A 183 10.38 -41.72 -13.05
CA ASP A 183 10.54 -41.73 -14.51
C ASP A 183 11.89 -41.13 -15.00
N GLY A 184 12.86 -40.94 -14.08
CA GLY A 184 14.25 -40.62 -14.40
C GLY A 184 14.56 -39.14 -14.68
N LYS A 185 13.61 -38.22 -14.51
CA LYS A 185 13.81 -36.78 -14.70
C LYS A 185 14.46 -36.13 -13.48
N LEU A 186 15.18 -35.03 -13.68
CA LEU A 186 15.73 -34.21 -12.59
C LEU A 186 14.81 -33.03 -12.28
N GLU A 187 14.14 -33.06 -11.13
CA GLU A 187 13.37 -31.93 -10.59
C GLU A 187 14.28 -30.97 -9.82
N LEU A 188 14.06 -29.66 -10.01
CA LEU A 188 14.49 -28.62 -9.08
C LEU A 188 13.26 -28.10 -8.34
N LEU A 189 13.24 -28.26 -7.01
CA LEU A 189 12.11 -27.95 -6.14
C LEU A 189 12.47 -26.80 -5.18
N MET A 190 11.53 -25.87 -4.98
CA MET A 190 11.61 -24.90 -3.89
C MET A 190 11.00 -25.48 -2.60
N ALA A 191 11.49 -25.04 -1.44
CA ALA A 191 10.86 -25.33 -0.15
C ALA A 191 9.44 -24.74 -0.07
N LYS A 192 8.51 -25.40 0.62
CA LYS A 192 7.11 -24.92 0.76
C LYS A 192 7.03 -23.60 1.52
N ASN A 193 7.85 -23.44 2.56
CA ASN A 193 8.00 -22.21 3.34
C ASN A 193 9.47 -21.72 3.22
N PRO A 194 9.85 -21.02 2.13
CA PRO A 194 11.23 -20.61 1.91
C PRO A 194 11.66 -19.56 2.96
N LYS A 195 12.86 -19.73 3.53
CA LYS A 195 13.37 -18.92 4.65
C LYS A 195 14.44 -17.95 4.15
N PHE A 196 14.21 -16.64 4.32
CA PHE A 196 15.08 -15.55 3.86
C PHE A 196 15.51 -14.63 5.03
N LYS A 197 16.55 -13.82 4.84
CA LYS A 197 16.94 -12.77 5.80
C LYS A 197 16.19 -11.45 5.57
N SER A 198 15.98 -11.13 4.30
CA SER A 198 15.03 -10.11 3.89
C SER A 198 14.41 -10.50 2.54
N VAL A 199 13.29 -9.89 2.22
CA VAL A 199 12.64 -9.96 0.90
C VAL A 199 12.33 -8.54 0.48
N GLU A 200 12.73 -8.17 -0.73
CA GLU A 200 12.36 -6.92 -1.37
C GLU A 200 11.28 -7.18 -2.43
N ALA A 201 10.26 -6.34 -2.51
CA ALA A 201 9.13 -6.51 -3.41
C ALA A 201 8.66 -5.16 -4.00
N GLY A 202 8.67 -5.02 -5.32
CA GLY A 202 8.38 -3.78 -6.04
C GLY A 202 9.58 -2.84 -6.17
N GLU A 203 9.38 -1.70 -6.81
CA GLU A 203 10.44 -0.76 -7.19
C GLU A 203 10.23 0.67 -6.65
N GLY A 204 11.30 1.47 -6.66
CA GLY A 204 11.30 2.89 -6.26
C GLY A 204 10.79 3.16 -4.83
N ASP A 205 10.16 4.32 -4.64
CA ASP A 205 9.53 4.75 -3.38
C ASP A 205 8.41 3.81 -2.89
N THR A 206 7.94 2.93 -3.76
CA THR A 206 6.90 1.92 -3.52
C THR A 206 7.45 0.55 -3.12
N LYS A 207 8.77 0.32 -3.24
CA LYS A 207 9.40 -0.96 -2.88
C LYS A 207 9.16 -1.30 -1.42
N VAL A 208 8.52 -2.44 -1.18
CA VAL A 208 8.39 -3.02 0.16
C VAL A 208 9.68 -3.77 0.51
N THR A 209 10.11 -3.68 1.76
CA THR A 209 11.18 -4.52 2.31
C THR A 209 10.72 -5.13 3.62
N ILE A 210 10.79 -6.46 3.73
CA ILE A 210 10.52 -7.22 4.95
C ILE A 210 11.80 -7.94 5.37
N GLY A 211 12.19 -7.88 6.64
CA GLY A 211 13.36 -8.62 7.14
C GLY A 211 13.69 -8.31 8.60
N ASP A 212 14.96 -8.51 8.99
CA ASP A 212 15.48 -8.35 10.37
C ASP A 212 15.14 -6.99 11.05
N THR A 213 14.77 -5.94 10.30
CA THR A 213 14.36 -4.62 10.84
C THR A 213 12.85 -4.35 10.82
N GLY A 214 12.04 -5.34 10.46
CA GLY A 214 10.58 -5.21 10.30
C GLY A 214 10.15 -4.97 8.86
N ILE A 215 9.13 -4.11 8.67
CA ILE A 215 8.50 -3.81 7.38
C ILE A 215 8.71 -2.34 7.00
N LYS A 216 9.18 -2.11 5.78
CA LYS A 216 9.39 -0.79 5.17
C LYS A 216 8.67 -0.68 3.82
N ILE A 217 8.34 0.54 3.40
CA ILE A 217 7.90 0.86 2.03
C ILE A 217 8.65 2.14 1.61
N GLY A 218 9.49 2.02 0.57
CA GLY A 218 10.57 2.99 0.34
C GLY A 218 11.45 3.13 1.58
N ASP A 219 11.87 4.35 1.88
CA ASP A 219 12.65 4.65 3.10
C ASP A 219 11.82 4.61 4.40
N LYS A 220 10.48 4.60 4.32
CA LYS A 220 9.58 4.68 5.48
C LYS A 220 9.46 3.33 6.17
N THR A 221 9.73 3.28 7.48
CA THR A 221 9.61 2.05 8.29
C THR A 221 8.28 2.04 9.03
N TYR A 222 7.41 1.08 8.70
CA TYR A 222 6.00 1.06 9.15
C TYR A 222 5.72 0.13 10.32
N ILE A 223 6.42 -1.01 10.42
CA ILE A 223 6.30 -1.95 11.54
C ILE A 223 7.71 -2.40 11.94
N THR A 224 7.99 -2.43 13.24
CA THR A 224 9.22 -3.02 13.81
C THR A 224 8.85 -3.97 14.95
N LYS A 225 9.85 -4.60 15.59
CA LYS A 225 9.65 -5.36 16.84
C LYS A 225 9.08 -4.53 18.01
N ASP A 226 9.15 -3.20 17.91
CA ASP A 226 8.76 -2.26 18.98
C ASP A 226 7.39 -1.62 18.72
N GLY A 227 6.74 -1.92 17.58
CA GLY A 227 5.38 -1.47 17.29
C GLY A 227 5.18 -0.96 15.85
N ILE A 228 4.15 -0.12 15.69
CA ILE A 228 3.70 0.45 14.42
C ILE A 228 4.05 1.94 14.35
N ASN A 229 4.57 2.39 13.22
CA ASN A 229 4.89 3.79 12.94
C ASN A 229 4.15 4.26 11.68
N ALA A 230 3.23 5.22 11.82
CA ALA A 230 2.51 5.80 10.69
C ALA A 230 3.35 6.78 9.85
N ASN A 231 4.62 7.04 10.22
CA ASN A 231 5.56 7.97 9.57
C ASN A 231 4.97 9.38 9.42
N GLY A 232 4.29 9.87 10.46
CA GLY A 232 3.62 11.17 10.51
C GLY A 232 2.30 11.27 9.71
N ASN A 233 1.94 10.23 8.96
CA ASN A 233 0.70 10.19 8.18
C ASN A 233 -0.50 9.83 9.07
N LYS A 234 -1.71 10.12 8.58
CA LYS A 234 -2.94 9.68 9.25
C LYS A 234 -3.12 8.18 9.06
N ILE A 235 -3.49 7.47 10.12
CA ILE A 235 -4.06 6.13 10.01
C ILE A 235 -5.54 6.30 9.65
N THR A 236 -5.98 5.70 8.55
CA THR A 236 -7.34 5.86 8.02
C THR A 236 -8.24 4.66 8.32
N ASN A 237 -9.55 4.86 8.23
CA ASN A 237 -10.58 3.82 8.31
C ASN A 237 -10.46 2.98 9.60
N VAL A 238 -10.35 3.67 10.75
CA VAL A 238 -10.27 3.08 12.08
C VAL A 238 -11.66 3.09 12.70
N ALA A 239 -12.24 1.91 12.93
CA ALA A 239 -13.55 1.78 13.58
C ALA A 239 -13.51 2.20 15.05
N ASP A 240 -14.65 2.62 15.62
CA ASP A 240 -14.75 3.03 17.03
C ASP A 240 -14.22 1.94 17.97
N GLY A 241 -13.18 2.26 18.73
CA GLY A 241 -12.62 1.40 19.78
C GLY A 241 -13.60 1.19 20.94
N THR A 242 -13.61 0.00 21.54
CA THR A 242 -14.56 -0.38 22.59
C THR A 242 -13.93 -1.09 23.79
N ALA A 243 -12.78 -1.73 23.61
CA ALA A 243 -11.95 -2.18 24.72
C ALA A 243 -10.96 -1.07 25.08
N ASP A 244 -10.46 -1.07 26.32
CA ASP A 244 -9.57 -0.03 26.82
C ASP A 244 -8.29 0.10 25.98
N THR A 245 -7.82 -1.00 25.40
CA THR A 245 -6.64 -1.06 24.52
C THR A 245 -6.96 -0.98 23.01
N ASP A 246 -8.20 -0.67 22.62
CA ASP A 246 -8.49 -0.31 21.23
C ASP A 246 -8.06 1.16 20.97
N ALA A 247 -7.54 1.47 19.78
CA ALA A 247 -7.29 2.84 19.36
C ALA A 247 -8.59 3.65 19.27
N VAL A 248 -8.56 4.93 19.66
CA VAL A 248 -9.70 5.84 19.43
C VAL A 248 -9.59 6.56 18.08
N ASN A 249 -10.71 6.72 17.40
CA ASN A 249 -10.79 7.54 16.18
C ASN A 249 -11.23 8.98 16.48
N LYS A 250 -11.17 9.87 15.47
CA LYS A 250 -11.61 11.27 15.62
C LYS A 250 -13.08 11.38 16.02
N GLY A 251 -13.95 10.50 15.52
CA GLY A 251 -15.38 10.50 15.87
C GLY A 251 -15.63 10.25 17.35
N GLN A 252 -14.81 9.42 18.00
CA GLN A 252 -14.86 9.22 19.46
C GLN A 252 -14.34 10.43 20.22
N LEU A 253 -13.24 11.06 19.76
CA LEU A 253 -12.73 12.29 20.35
C LEU A 253 -13.73 13.46 20.20
N ASP A 254 -14.43 13.56 19.07
CA ASP A 254 -15.47 14.56 18.83
C ASP A 254 -16.68 14.34 19.75
N LYS A 255 -17.13 13.08 19.93
CA LYS A 255 -18.17 12.71 20.91
C LYS A 255 -17.74 13.08 22.34
N ALA A 256 -16.49 12.80 22.70
CA ALA A 256 -15.92 13.13 24.02
C ALA A 256 -15.87 14.64 24.25
N GLN A 257 -15.36 15.41 23.28
CA GLN A 257 -15.31 16.86 23.35
C GLN A 257 -16.71 17.46 23.47
N ALA A 258 -17.68 16.96 22.70
CA ALA A 258 -19.08 17.38 22.79
C ALA A 258 -19.69 17.08 24.18
N ALA A 259 -19.46 15.88 24.73
CA ALA A 259 -19.91 15.51 26.08
C ALA A 259 -19.27 16.39 27.17
N ALA A 260 -18.05 16.88 26.95
CA ALA A 260 -17.36 17.82 27.84
C ALA A 260 -17.81 19.29 27.69
N THR A 261 -18.69 19.64 26.73
CA THR A 261 -19.18 21.03 26.59
C THR A 261 -20.34 21.35 27.55
N THR A 262 -20.06 22.08 28.62
CA THR A 262 -21.09 22.70 29.45
C THR A 262 -21.88 23.73 28.64
N LYS A 263 -23.22 23.66 28.70
CA LYS A 263 -24.12 24.69 28.17
C LYS A 263 -24.62 25.55 29.31
N VAL A 264 -24.53 26.87 29.13
CA VAL A 264 -25.03 27.89 30.06
C VAL A 264 -25.84 28.89 29.26
N ASP A 265 -27.12 29.02 29.60
CA ASP A 265 -28.09 29.89 28.93
C ASP A 265 -28.70 30.87 29.93
N GLY A 266 -28.90 32.12 29.51
CA GLY A 266 -29.45 33.18 30.34
C GLY A 266 -30.98 33.17 30.35
N SER A 267 -31.59 33.35 31.53
CA SER A 267 -33.03 33.57 31.69
C SER A 267 -33.44 35.00 31.32
N ASP A 268 -34.74 35.31 31.42
CA ASP A 268 -35.34 36.58 30.99
C ASP A 268 -34.56 37.84 31.42
N ASN A 269 -33.97 37.86 32.62
CA ASN A 269 -33.21 39.00 33.18
C ASN A 269 -31.67 38.78 33.26
N ILE A 270 -31.17 37.65 32.79
CA ILE A 270 -29.76 37.25 32.91
C ILE A 270 -29.10 37.21 31.53
N GLN A 271 -27.93 37.84 31.42
CA GLN A 271 -27.07 37.77 30.25
C GLN A 271 -25.90 36.83 30.53
N VAL A 272 -25.56 35.99 29.54
CA VAL A 272 -24.43 35.07 29.60
C VAL A 272 -23.52 35.36 28.41
N ASP A 273 -22.50 36.18 28.63
CA ASP A 273 -21.50 36.48 27.63
C ASP A 273 -20.50 35.32 27.53
N LYS A 274 -20.07 34.98 26.31
CA LYS A 274 -19.20 33.82 26.04
C LYS A 274 -17.86 34.34 25.49
N LYS A 275 -16.77 34.05 26.20
CA LYS A 275 -15.41 34.46 25.85
C LYS A 275 -14.55 33.22 25.56
N PRO A 276 -14.12 32.99 24.30
CA PRO A 276 -13.15 31.95 24.00
C PRO A 276 -11.77 32.32 24.57
N GLU A 277 -11.10 31.35 25.19
CA GLU A 277 -9.75 31.49 25.71
C GLU A 277 -8.70 30.91 24.75
N LYS A 278 -7.42 31.23 24.97
CA LYS A 278 -6.30 30.86 24.08
C LYS A 278 -6.00 29.36 24.01
N ASP A 279 -6.56 28.58 24.92
CA ASP A 279 -6.48 27.11 24.97
C ASP A 279 -7.69 26.41 24.30
N GLY A 280 -8.68 27.18 23.83
CA GLY A 280 -9.92 26.66 23.24
C GLY A 280 -11.04 26.42 24.26
N SER A 281 -10.82 26.69 25.56
CA SER A 281 -11.89 26.70 26.56
C SER A 281 -12.79 27.95 26.41
N MET A 282 -13.92 27.94 27.12
CA MET A 282 -14.93 29.01 27.08
C MET A 282 -15.20 29.54 28.49
N THR A 283 -14.86 30.80 28.73
CA THR A 283 -15.30 31.54 29.93
C THR A 283 -16.72 32.03 29.71
N TYR A 284 -17.63 31.61 30.60
CA TYR A 284 -19.02 32.08 30.63
C TYR A 284 -19.16 33.17 31.70
N ILE A 285 -19.42 34.41 31.28
CA ILE A 285 -19.61 35.56 32.19
C ILE A 285 -21.11 35.76 32.38
N VAL A 286 -21.60 35.39 33.56
CA VAL A 286 -23.02 35.52 33.94
C VAL A 286 -23.24 36.86 34.66
N LYS A 287 -24.14 37.69 34.15
CA LYS A 287 -24.47 39.02 34.70
C LYS A 287 -25.98 39.31 34.58
N THR A 288 -26.48 40.31 35.30
CA THR A 288 -27.81 40.87 35.04
C THR A 288 -27.81 41.66 33.73
N LYS A 289 -28.95 41.71 33.04
CA LYS A 289 -29.18 42.66 31.94
C LYS A 289 -29.40 44.06 32.53
N ASP A 290 -28.98 45.09 31.80
CA ASP A 290 -29.21 46.50 32.19
C ASP A 290 -30.71 46.84 32.21
N LYS A 291 -31.50 46.15 31.36
CA LYS A 291 -32.96 46.14 31.39
C LYS A 291 -33.51 44.83 31.97
N MET A 292 -34.24 44.92 33.09
CA MET A 292 -34.88 43.80 33.79
C MET A 292 -36.41 43.94 33.78
N THR A 293 -37.13 42.84 33.54
CA THR A 293 -38.59 42.75 33.65
C THR A 293 -39.00 41.70 34.67
N LEU A 294 -39.84 42.09 35.64
CA LEU A 294 -40.41 41.20 36.65
C LEU A 294 -41.91 41.05 36.44
N GLY A 295 -42.37 39.82 36.22
CA GLY A 295 -43.76 39.51 35.85
C GLY A 295 -44.03 39.59 34.34
N LYS A 296 -45.00 38.80 33.85
CA LYS A 296 -45.35 38.68 32.42
C LYS A 296 -46.61 39.44 32.00
N ASP A 297 -47.43 39.81 32.97
CA ASP A 297 -48.68 40.57 32.79
C ASP A 297 -48.36 42.05 32.51
N SER A 298 -48.85 42.61 31.40
CA SER A 298 -48.57 43.99 30.98
C SER A 298 -48.98 45.04 32.01
N ASP A 299 -50.05 44.75 32.76
CA ASP A 299 -50.67 45.70 33.68
C ASP A 299 -50.04 45.64 35.07
N LYS A 300 -49.23 44.60 35.34
CA LYS A 300 -48.60 44.32 36.65
C LYS A 300 -47.07 44.19 36.61
N LYS A 301 -46.45 44.09 35.43
CA LYS A 301 -45.00 43.93 35.29
C LYS A 301 -44.27 45.14 35.88
N ILE A 302 -43.08 44.90 36.43
CA ILE A 302 -42.12 45.96 36.76
C ILE A 302 -41.02 45.89 35.71
N VAL A 303 -40.71 47.00 35.04
CA VAL A 303 -39.54 47.10 34.15
C VAL A 303 -38.60 48.15 34.71
N ALA A 304 -37.44 47.71 35.18
CA ALA A 304 -36.31 48.57 35.52
C ALA A 304 -35.38 48.61 34.30
N ASP A 305 -35.12 49.79 33.78
CA ASP A 305 -34.48 50.01 32.49
C ASP A 305 -33.27 50.92 32.68
N GLY A 306 -32.11 50.32 32.98
CA GLY A 306 -30.85 51.03 33.20
C GLY A 306 -30.26 51.64 31.92
N GLU A 307 -30.71 51.21 30.74
CA GLU A 307 -30.30 51.78 29.45
C GLU A 307 -30.91 53.19 29.24
N THR A 308 -32.14 53.41 29.73
CA THR A 308 -32.86 54.69 29.60
C THR A 308 -33.03 55.45 30.93
N GLY A 309 -32.61 54.85 32.04
CA GLY A 309 -32.81 55.40 33.40
C GLY A 309 -34.25 55.32 33.90
N LYS A 310 -35.12 54.51 33.27
CA LYS A 310 -36.56 54.45 33.54
C LYS A 310 -36.96 53.31 34.48
N LEU A 311 -38.04 53.52 35.23
CA LEU A 311 -38.71 52.49 36.03
C LEU A 311 -40.22 52.55 35.80
N THR A 312 -40.81 51.47 35.31
CA THR A 312 -42.27 51.31 35.20
C THR A 312 -42.79 50.26 36.18
N VAL A 313 -43.95 50.51 36.78
CA VAL A 313 -44.63 49.59 37.71
C VAL A 313 -46.08 49.49 37.27
N GLY A 314 -46.39 48.39 36.57
CA GLY A 314 -47.62 48.23 35.82
C GLY A 314 -47.75 49.27 34.69
N LYS A 315 -49.00 49.61 34.34
CA LYS A 315 -49.32 50.63 33.32
C LYS A 315 -49.48 52.05 33.86
N GLU A 316 -49.74 52.20 35.15
CA GLU A 316 -50.10 53.48 35.77
C GLU A 316 -48.90 54.26 36.32
N VAL A 317 -47.82 53.58 36.71
CA VAL A 317 -46.63 54.23 37.30
C VAL A 317 -45.44 54.14 36.37
N GLU A 318 -44.84 55.30 36.10
CA GLU A 318 -43.61 55.46 35.30
C GLU A 318 -42.74 56.54 35.96
N MET A 319 -41.44 56.33 36.01
CA MET A 319 -40.44 57.29 36.52
C MET A 319 -39.26 57.31 35.56
N ASP A 320 -38.73 58.50 35.30
CA ASP A 320 -37.63 58.75 34.38
C ASP A 320 -36.49 59.45 35.15
N GLY A 321 -35.43 58.70 35.44
CA GLY A 321 -34.27 59.21 36.17
C GLY A 321 -33.37 60.16 35.36
N THR A 322 -33.60 60.29 34.06
CA THR A 322 -32.83 61.17 33.17
C THR A 322 -33.40 62.59 33.18
N THR A 323 -34.73 62.70 33.15
CA THR A 323 -35.47 63.99 33.11
C THR A 323 -36.02 64.42 34.46
N GLY A 324 -36.15 63.48 35.41
CA GLY A 324 -36.87 63.67 36.67
C GLY A 324 -38.39 63.59 36.54
N ASP A 325 -38.90 63.26 35.36
CA ASP A 325 -40.34 63.09 35.12
C ASP A 325 -40.90 61.84 35.81
N ALA A 326 -42.12 61.94 36.32
CA ALA A 326 -42.82 60.82 36.94
C ALA A 326 -44.33 60.89 36.70
N ARG A 327 -44.96 59.74 36.47
CA ARG A 327 -46.40 59.59 36.31
C ARG A 327 -46.94 58.64 37.37
N PHE A 328 -48.00 59.05 38.04
CA PHE A 328 -48.73 58.28 39.04
C PHE A 328 -50.22 58.23 38.65
N GLY A 329 -50.56 57.28 37.78
CA GLY A 329 -51.84 57.17 37.12
C GLY A 329 -52.10 58.37 36.21
N LYS A 330 -52.98 59.27 36.69
CA LYS A 330 -53.31 60.53 36.01
C LYS A 330 -52.37 61.68 36.37
N VAL A 331 -51.76 61.68 37.56
CA VAL A 331 -50.87 62.77 38.00
C VAL A 331 -49.55 62.67 37.23
N GLN A 332 -49.05 63.81 36.75
CA GLN A 332 -47.80 63.92 36.01
C GLN A 332 -46.91 64.96 36.69
N VAL A 333 -45.68 64.59 37.01
CA VAL A 333 -44.61 65.48 37.44
C VAL A 333 -43.64 65.59 36.27
N ASN A 334 -43.30 66.81 35.85
CA ASN A 334 -42.24 67.06 34.89
C ASN A 334 -41.04 67.68 35.62
N GLY A 335 -39.94 66.94 35.69
CA GLY A 335 -38.74 67.33 36.43
C GLY A 335 -38.00 68.48 35.77
N GLU A 336 -37.86 68.43 34.44
CA GLU A 336 -37.15 69.44 33.65
C GLU A 336 -37.68 70.87 33.84
N LYS A 337 -39.01 71.03 33.96
CA LYS A 337 -39.67 72.33 34.15
C LYS A 337 -40.12 72.57 35.60
N GLY A 338 -39.98 71.58 36.48
CA GLY A 338 -40.42 71.64 37.88
C GLY A 338 -41.95 71.79 38.06
N THR A 339 -42.77 71.20 37.18
CA THR A 339 -44.24 71.37 37.17
C THR A 339 -45.00 70.09 37.51
N VAL A 340 -46.25 70.24 37.99
CA VAL A 340 -47.16 69.12 38.29
C VAL A 340 -48.47 69.28 37.53
N GLY A 341 -48.65 68.45 36.50
CA GLY A 341 -49.84 68.35 35.66
C GLY A 341 -50.71 67.13 35.97
N GLY A 342 -51.73 66.92 35.14
CA GLY A 342 -52.64 65.75 35.23
C GLY A 342 -53.61 65.74 36.43
N LEU A 343 -53.45 66.69 37.36
CA LEU A 343 -54.38 66.97 38.45
C LEU A 343 -55.81 67.24 37.93
N THR A 344 -56.81 66.70 38.64
CA THR A 344 -58.21 66.73 38.21
C THR A 344 -59.01 67.91 38.76
N ASN A 345 -58.49 68.61 39.78
CA ASN A 345 -59.10 69.82 40.34
C ASN A 345 -58.87 71.04 39.43
N LYS A 346 -59.59 71.07 38.29
CA LYS A 346 -59.49 72.16 37.29
C LYS A 346 -60.42 73.36 37.56
N THR A 347 -61.44 73.20 38.40
CA THR A 347 -62.43 74.26 38.70
C THR A 347 -62.26 74.80 40.12
N TRP A 348 -62.33 76.13 40.28
CA TRP A 348 -62.26 76.78 41.60
C TRP A 348 -63.66 76.93 42.24
N ASP A 349 -63.93 76.18 43.31
CA ASP A 349 -65.12 76.31 44.16
C ASP A 349 -64.71 76.75 45.57
N LYS A 350 -65.10 77.98 45.94
CA LYS A 350 -64.81 78.59 47.26
C LYS A 350 -65.39 77.81 48.45
N ASN A 351 -66.39 76.94 48.22
CA ASN A 351 -67.07 76.19 49.28
C ASN A 351 -66.49 74.78 49.49
N LYS A 352 -65.50 74.34 48.67
CA LYS A 352 -64.95 72.98 48.68
C LYS A 352 -63.41 72.96 48.67
N ILE A 353 -62.82 73.77 49.54
CA ILE A 353 -61.38 73.82 49.73
C ILE A 353 -60.93 72.59 50.54
N VAL A 354 -59.99 71.82 50.00
CA VAL A 354 -59.39 70.65 50.67
C VAL A 354 -57.98 71.03 51.13
N SER A 355 -57.74 71.01 52.44
CA SER A 355 -56.41 71.32 53.01
C SER A 355 -55.40 70.22 52.65
N GLY A 356 -54.15 70.62 52.38
CA GLY A 356 -53.07 69.70 52.00
C GLY A 356 -53.07 69.23 50.53
N GLN A 357 -54.03 69.64 49.70
CA GLN A 357 -54.07 69.33 48.27
C GLN A 357 -53.50 70.48 47.42
N ALA A 358 -52.73 70.14 46.38
CA ALA A 358 -52.19 71.12 45.42
C ALA A 358 -53.28 71.70 44.49
N ALA A 359 -53.22 73.01 44.24
CA ALA A 359 -54.05 73.70 43.25
C ALA A 359 -53.49 73.53 41.82
N THR A 360 -54.32 73.71 40.79
CA THR A 360 -53.91 73.67 39.37
C THR A 360 -53.71 75.05 38.77
N GLU A 361 -52.97 75.13 37.66
CA GLU A 361 -52.95 76.33 36.82
C GLU A 361 -54.32 76.65 36.23
N ASP A 362 -55.24 75.68 36.01
CA ASP A 362 -56.63 76.01 35.63
C ASP A 362 -57.40 76.69 36.77
N GLN A 363 -57.17 76.29 38.02
CA GLN A 363 -57.75 76.95 39.20
C GLN A 363 -57.13 78.31 39.45
N LEU A 364 -55.80 78.42 39.35
CA LEU A 364 -55.10 79.69 39.46
C LEU A 364 -55.51 80.62 38.32
N LYS A 365 -55.64 80.12 37.08
CA LYS A 365 -56.18 80.87 35.95
C LYS A 365 -57.66 81.23 36.12
N ALA A 366 -58.48 80.38 36.72
CA ALA A 366 -59.86 80.75 37.07
C ALA A 366 -59.95 81.77 38.22
N VAL A 367 -58.83 82.11 38.89
CA VAL A 367 -58.68 83.25 39.81
C VAL A 367 -58.00 84.44 39.08
N ASP A 368 -57.00 84.17 38.27
CA ASP A 368 -56.29 85.13 37.42
C ASP A 368 -57.24 85.78 36.43
N ASP A 369 -58.00 85.03 35.62
CA ASP A 369 -59.09 85.52 34.78
C ASP A 369 -60.18 86.27 35.57
N LYS A 370 -60.28 86.15 36.90
CA LYS A 370 -61.14 87.04 37.71
C LYS A 370 -60.43 88.33 38.10
N VAL A 371 -59.13 88.27 38.39
CA VAL A 371 -58.21 89.42 38.60
C VAL A 371 -57.90 90.14 37.28
N ASP A 372 -58.07 89.49 36.14
CA ASP A 372 -57.70 89.92 34.79
C ASP A 372 -58.93 90.11 33.89
N ASN A 373 -60.13 89.65 34.30
CA ASN A 373 -61.37 90.39 33.98
C ASN A 373 -61.56 91.60 34.90
N LEU A 374 -60.81 91.72 36.01
CA LEU A 374 -60.58 93.02 36.65
C LEU A 374 -59.54 93.82 35.82
N GLY A 375 -58.44 93.18 35.42
CA GLY A 375 -57.33 93.74 34.63
C GLY A 375 -57.72 94.23 33.24
N ASN A 376 -58.52 93.50 32.46
CA ASN A 376 -59.01 93.94 31.15
C ASN A 376 -60.21 94.91 31.26
N LYS A 377 -60.90 94.98 32.41
CA LYS A 377 -61.72 96.17 32.74
C LYS A 377 -60.86 97.40 33.08
N ILE A 378 -59.56 97.20 33.28
CA ILE A 378 -58.53 98.24 33.40
C ILE A 378 -57.74 98.39 32.07
N ASP A 379 -57.76 97.43 31.12
CA ASP A 379 -56.89 97.43 29.92
C ASP A 379 -57.54 97.28 28.52
N GLU A 380 -58.79 96.80 28.37
CA GLU A 380 -59.64 97.25 27.24
C GLU A 380 -60.09 98.70 27.44
N THR A 381 -59.96 99.19 28.67
CA THR A 381 -59.84 100.60 29.05
C THR A 381 -58.52 101.23 28.48
N THR A 382 -57.68 100.49 27.72
CA THR A 382 -56.40 100.91 27.07
C THR A 382 -56.20 100.67 25.51
N ASN A 383 -56.32 99.48 24.84
CA ASN A 383 -55.43 99.08 23.63
C ASN A 383 -55.83 98.02 22.45
N LYS A 384 -54.99 97.64 21.33
CA LYS A 384 -54.95 96.47 20.21
C LYS A 384 -53.73 96.30 19.07
N VAL A 385 -53.45 95.18 18.21
CA VAL A 385 -52.25 94.91 17.15
C VAL A 385 -52.22 93.99 15.73
N GLU A 386 -51.18 93.14 15.20
CA GLU A 386 -50.61 92.91 13.71
C GLU A 386 -50.44 91.60 12.65
N LYS A 387 -49.23 91.06 12.09
CA LYS A 387 -48.75 90.61 10.59
C LYS A 387 -48.45 89.11 9.90
N GLY A 388 -47.51 88.83 8.86
CA GLY A 388 -47.41 87.67 7.75
C GLY A 388 -46.06 86.98 7.03
N LEU A 389 -45.98 86.34 5.75
CA LEU A 389 -45.03 85.20 5.16
C LEU A 389 -44.59 84.95 3.55
N ASN A 390 -43.55 84.10 3.04
CA ASN A 390 -43.20 83.56 1.56
C ASN A 390 -41.92 82.57 1.14
N PHE A 391 -41.71 81.84 -0.08
CA PHE A 391 -40.42 81.19 -0.76
C PHE A 391 -40.32 80.47 -2.28
N ALA A 392 -39.25 79.65 -2.73
CA ALA A 392 -38.62 79.25 -4.13
C ALA A 392 -37.89 77.80 -4.50
N ALA A 393 -37.20 77.51 -5.71
CA ALA A 393 -36.50 76.21 -6.36
C ALA A 393 -35.68 76.22 -7.83
N ASP A 394 -35.78 75.31 -8.91
CA ASP A 394 -34.75 74.86 -10.06
C ASP A 394 -35.05 74.71 -11.71
N THR A 395 -34.52 73.78 -12.66
CA THR A 395 -34.99 73.56 -14.14
C THR A 395 -36.33 72.84 -14.22
N GLY A 396 -36.81 72.43 -13.06
CA GLY A 396 -38.19 72.69 -12.70
C GLY A 396 -38.26 73.95 -11.84
N LYS A 397 -39.00 74.96 -12.32
CA LYS A 397 -39.10 76.32 -11.73
C LYS A 397 -38.97 76.38 -10.21
N ALA A 398 -38.30 77.44 -9.77
CA ALA A 398 -38.38 77.94 -8.42
C ALA A 398 -39.79 78.13 -7.80
N THR A 399 -40.25 77.19 -6.96
CA THR A 399 -41.66 77.09 -6.53
C THR A 399 -41.83 76.62 -5.08
N ASN A 400 -42.68 77.31 -4.31
CA ASN A 400 -42.77 77.25 -2.85
C ASN A 400 -42.93 75.85 -2.24
N ARG A 401 -41.81 75.26 -1.83
CA ARG A 401 -41.63 74.65 -0.51
C ARG A 401 -40.77 75.64 0.27
N GLN A 402 -41.12 76.07 1.49
CA GLN A 402 -40.25 77.00 2.21
C GLN A 402 -38.90 76.36 2.54
N LEU A 403 -37.82 76.97 2.03
CA LEU A 403 -36.42 76.89 2.46
C LEU A 403 -35.98 75.44 2.87
N GLY A 404 -35.74 74.54 1.89
CA GLY A 404 -35.73 73.07 2.08
C GLY A 404 -34.81 72.17 1.19
N ASP A 405 -35.38 71.35 0.27
CA ASP A 405 -35.10 69.86 0.19
C ASP A 405 -34.96 69.15 -1.24
N THR A 406 -34.86 67.78 -1.34
CA THR A 406 -33.91 66.97 -2.19
C THR A 406 -34.43 65.89 -3.27
N LEU A 407 -33.76 64.71 -3.52
CA LEU A 407 -33.61 63.99 -4.86
C LEU A 407 -33.58 62.38 -4.92
N THR A 408 -33.29 61.70 -6.08
CA THR A 408 -33.48 60.23 -6.48
C THR A 408 -32.25 59.44 -7.10
N ILE A 409 -32.34 58.10 -7.41
CA ILE A 409 -31.22 57.11 -7.75
C ILE A 409 -31.54 56.00 -8.85
N ALA A 410 -30.55 55.39 -9.55
CA ALA A 410 -30.66 54.32 -10.64
C ALA A 410 -29.56 53.17 -10.67
N GLY A 411 -29.27 52.46 -11.81
CA GLY A 411 -28.56 51.13 -11.89
C GLY A 411 -27.62 50.79 -13.10
N ASP A 412 -27.01 49.57 -13.16
CA ASP A 412 -25.70 49.27 -13.84
C ASP A 412 -25.64 48.66 -15.27
N ASN A 413 -26.68 47.95 -15.73
CA ASN A 413 -26.95 47.52 -17.10
C ASN A 413 -26.05 46.46 -17.80
N ASN A 414 -25.04 45.85 -17.15
CA ASN A 414 -24.30 44.72 -17.76
C ASN A 414 -24.83 43.38 -17.25
N ASN A 415 -24.53 43.08 -15.98
CA ASN A 415 -25.11 41.94 -15.30
C ASN A 415 -26.29 42.33 -14.41
N ILE A 416 -26.48 43.60 -13.99
CA ILE A 416 -27.47 44.00 -12.97
C ILE A 416 -28.35 45.22 -13.37
N THR A 417 -29.60 45.32 -12.91
CA THR A 417 -30.49 46.51 -13.09
C THR A 417 -31.23 46.92 -11.81
N THR A 418 -31.74 48.18 -11.69
CA THR A 418 -32.41 48.70 -10.46
C THR A 418 -33.69 49.54 -10.69
N SER A 419 -34.61 49.62 -9.71
CA SER A 419 -35.90 50.38 -9.80
C SER A 419 -36.58 50.68 -8.44
N VAL A 420 -37.17 51.88 -8.21
CA VAL A 420 -37.93 52.19 -6.96
C VAL A 420 -39.43 51.89 -7.05
N GLU A 421 -39.97 51.19 -6.05
CA GLU A 421 -41.41 51.04 -5.77
C GLU A 421 -41.63 51.15 -4.25
N GLU A 422 -42.76 51.69 -3.79
CA GLU A 422 -43.17 51.69 -2.36
C GLU A 422 -42.07 52.12 -1.35
N GLY A 423 -41.21 53.07 -1.76
CA GLY A 423 -40.08 53.55 -0.95
C GLY A 423 -38.80 52.69 -0.97
N LYS A 424 -38.67 51.72 -1.88
CA LYS A 424 -37.54 50.77 -1.97
C LYS A 424 -37.00 50.62 -3.39
N VAL A 425 -35.71 50.86 -3.60
CA VAL A 425 -35.01 50.46 -4.84
C VAL A 425 -34.69 48.96 -4.79
N LYS A 426 -35.11 48.22 -5.81
CA LYS A 426 -34.95 46.77 -6.01
C LYS A 426 -33.95 46.47 -7.14
N VAL A 427 -33.26 45.32 -7.10
CA VAL A 427 -32.05 45.04 -7.92
C VAL A 427 -31.98 43.56 -8.38
N ALA A 428 -31.61 43.24 -9.63
CA ALA A 428 -31.62 41.85 -10.18
C ALA A 428 -30.57 41.56 -11.29
N LEU A 429 -30.26 40.26 -11.59
CA LEU A 429 -29.08 39.79 -12.36
C LEU A 429 -29.42 38.97 -13.66
N LYS A 430 -28.49 38.81 -14.62
CA LYS A 430 -28.70 38.24 -16.00
C LYS A 430 -28.08 36.84 -16.28
N GLU A 431 -28.54 36.17 -17.34
CA GLU A 431 -28.53 34.69 -17.49
C GLU A 431 -27.42 33.98 -18.34
N ASP A 432 -26.53 34.67 -19.05
CA ASP A 432 -25.64 34.02 -20.06
C ASP A 432 -24.13 34.08 -19.68
N VAL A 433 -23.50 32.92 -19.42
CA VAL A 433 -22.11 32.78 -18.90
C VAL A 433 -21.39 31.57 -19.54
N LYS A 434 -20.14 31.71 -20.02
CA LYS A 434 -19.47 30.74 -20.93
C LYS A 434 -18.07 30.25 -20.48
N VAL A 435 -17.80 28.94 -20.60
CA VAL A 435 -16.45 28.28 -20.51
C VAL A 435 -16.43 26.90 -21.26
N LYS A 436 -15.28 26.18 -21.37
CA LYS A 436 -14.92 25.28 -22.52
C LYS A 436 -13.84 24.17 -22.24
N THR A 437 -14.02 22.87 -22.60
CA THR A 437 -13.10 21.68 -22.35
C THR A 437 -13.10 20.56 -23.47
N LEU A 438 -12.44 19.36 -23.35
CA LEU A 438 -11.83 18.54 -24.50
C LEU A 438 -11.64 16.94 -24.45
N THR A 439 -11.25 16.30 -25.61
CA THR A 439 -10.65 14.91 -25.96
C THR A 439 -11.49 13.58 -25.99
N SER A 440 -11.22 12.37 -26.62
CA SER A 440 -10.36 11.70 -27.70
C SER A 440 -10.96 10.25 -28.12
N GLU A 441 -10.45 9.15 -28.79
CA GLU A 441 -9.21 8.58 -29.47
C GLU A 441 -9.35 7.17 -30.25
N THR A 442 -8.25 6.61 -30.89
CA THR A 442 -7.83 5.20 -31.39
C THR A 442 -8.50 4.27 -32.50
N VAL A 443 -7.75 3.28 -33.13
CA VAL A 443 -8.02 2.42 -34.39
C VAL A 443 -7.18 1.05 -34.53
N THR A 444 -7.50 0.00 -35.37
CA THR A 444 -6.61 -1.19 -35.84
C THR A 444 -7.08 -2.15 -37.03
N THR A 445 -6.30 -3.20 -37.48
CA THR A 445 -6.47 -4.18 -38.67
C THR A 445 -5.89 -5.65 -38.44
N ASP A 446 -5.67 -6.73 -39.30
CA ASP A 446 -5.60 -7.14 -40.77
C ASP A 446 -5.58 -8.74 -41.04
N LYS A 447 -5.75 -9.24 -42.33
CA LYS A 447 -5.20 -10.48 -43.07
C LYS A 447 -5.63 -11.99 -42.95
N LEU A 448 -5.53 -12.81 -44.06
CA LEU A 448 -4.99 -14.23 -44.14
C LEU A 448 -4.80 -14.88 -45.59
N ILE A 449 -4.59 -16.23 -45.71
CA ILE A 449 -3.91 -17.01 -46.81
C ILE A 449 -4.30 -18.54 -46.81
N LEU A 450 -4.22 -19.31 -47.94
CA LEU A 450 -3.46 -20.61 -48.11
C LEU A 450 -3.90 -21.63 -49.22
N LYS A 451 -2.87 -22.36 -49.73
CA LYS A 451 -2.72 -23.74 -50.33
C LYS A 451 -3.85 -24.50 -51.06
N GLY A 452 -3.41 -25.41 -51.96
CA GLY A 452 -4.23 -26.24 -52.84
C GLY A 452 -4.43 -27.71 -52.41
N LYS A 453 -4.94 -28.51 -53.35
CA LYS A 453 -5.49 -29.87 -53.20
C LYS A 453 -4.91 -30.77 -54.31
N ASP A 454 -4.59 -32.05 -54.14
CA ASP A 454 -4.47 -32.87 -52.91
C ASP A 454 -3.72 -34.20 -53.17
N GLY A 455 -4.03 -34.93 -54.25
CA GLY A 455 -3.70 -36.34 -54.47
C GLY A 455 -2.23 -36.74 -54.71
N LYS A 456 -1.32 -36.50 -53.76
CA LYS A 456 0.06 -37.02 -53.77
C LYS A 456 0.32 -38.07 -52.67
N THR A 457 0.91 -39.20 -53.07
CA THR A 457 1.60 -40.19 -52.22
C THR A 457 2.85 -40.71 -52.96
N THR A 458 3.82 -41.31 -52.24
CA THR A 458 5.13 -41.74 -52.79
C THR A 458 5.62 -43.03 -52.12
N ASP A 459 6.54 -43.77 -52.76
CA ASP A 459 7.00 -45.13 -52.39
C ASP A 459 8.49 -45.38 -52.79
N VAL A 460 9.08 -46.48 -52.31
CA VAL A 460 10.34 -47.16 -52.73
C VAL A 460 11.66 -46.37 -52.79
N GLY A 461 12.18 -45.96 -51.62
CA GLY A 461 13.62 -45.70 -51.40
C GLY A 461 14.32 -46.70 -50.44
N GLU A 462 13.56 -47.60 -49.81
CA GLU A 462 13.65 -47.65 -48.34
C GLU A 462 14.65 -48.63 -47.71
N THR A 463 15.40 -49.46 -48.46
CA THR A 463 16.23 -50.54 -47.85
C THR A 463 17.73 -50.44 -48.10
N LEU A 464 18.20 -49.91 -49.24
CA LEU A 464 19.63 -49.56 -49.40
C LEU A 464 19.97 -48.24 -48.70
N ASP A 465 18.98 -47.35 -48.60
CA ASP A 465 18.94 -46.35 -47.54
C ASP A 465 19.20 -46.96 -46.16
N LYS A 466 18.89 -48.23 -45.84
CA LYS A 466 18.93 -48.66 -44.43
C LYS A 466 20.34 -48.68 -43.83
N HIS A 467 21.39 -49.16 -44.51
CA HIS A 467 22.73 -49.15 -43.90
C HIS A 467 23.46 -47.80 -44.04
N ASP A 468 23.15 -46.98 -45.07
CA ASP A 468 23.57 -45.56 -45.01
C ASP A 468 22.79 -44.84 -43.92
N ARG A 469 21.49 -45.09 -43.73
CA ARG A 469 20.72 -44.60 -42.57
C ARG A 469 21.30 -45.12 -41.27
N ASP A 470 21.70 -46.38 -41.10
CA ASP A 470 22.26 -46.84 -39.81
C ASP A 470 23.62 -46.15 -39.51
N ILE A 471 24.43 -45.83 -40.54
CA ILE A 471 25.70 -45.09 -40.38
C ILE A 471 25.45 -43.58 -40.22
N GLN A 472 24.53 -43.00 -40.98
CA GLN A 472 24.07 -41.63 -40.87
C GLN A 472 23.22 -41.44 -39.60
N GLU A 473 22.64 -42.48 -39.00
CA GLU A 473 21.89 -42.49 -37.74
C GLU A 473 22.83 -42.64 -36.57
N ASN A 474 23.97 -43.32 -36.70
CA ASN A 474 25.06 -43.22 -35.72
C ASN A 474 25.73 -41.83 -35.78
N LYS A 475 26.01 -41.33 -36.98
CA LYS A 475 26.51 -39.96 -37.22
C LYS A 475 25.47 -38.89 -36.80
N ASN A 476 24.18 -39.15 -37.00
CA ASN A 476 23.08 -38.32 -36.52
C ASN A 476 22.75 -38.60 -35.06
N ALA A 477 23.15 -39.71 -34.43
CA ALA A 477 23.03 -39.93 -32.99
C ALA A 477 24.11 -39.14 -32.26
N ILE A 478 25.34 -39.20 -32.74
CA ILE A 478 26.45 -38.38 -32.26
C ILE A 478 26.15 -36.89 -32.52
N LYS A 479 25.49 -36.52 -33.63
CA LYS A 479 24.96 -35.16 -33.84
C LYS A 479 23.66 -34.81 -33.09
N LYS A 480 22.82 -35.79 -32.74
CA LYS A 480 21.68 -35.65 -31.80
C LYS A 480 22.18 -35.50 -30.36
N GLY A 481 23.46 -35.80 -30.09
CA GLY A 481 24.13 -35.54 -28.83
C GLY A 481 23.32 -36.04 -27.63
N LEU A 482 23.17 -35.18 -26.64
CA LEU A 482 22.11 -35.24 -25.64
C LEU A 482 21.14 -34.08 -25.86
N ASN A 483 19.84 -34.40 -25.91
CA ASN A 483 18.76 -33.40 -25.88
C ASN A 483 18.47 -33.05 -24.42
N PHE A 484 18.70 -31.80 -24.05
CA PHE A 484 18.29 -31.25 -22.77
C PHE A 484 17.01 -30.43 -22.96
N ALA A 485 15.86 -31.04 -22.64
CA ALA A 485 14.58 -30.34 -22.57
C ALA A 485 14.48 -29.55 -21.25
N ALA A 486 14.03 -28.31 -21.34
CA ALA A 486 13.62 -27.51 -20.19
C ALA A 486 12.08 -27.32 -20.20
N ASN A 487 11.54 -26.64 -19.19
CA ASN A 487 10.12 -26.24 -19.19
C ASN A 487 9.75 -25.34 -20.39
N HIS A 488 10.74 -24.76 -21.08
CA HIS A 488 10.58 -24.11 -22.37
C HIS A 488 11.81 -24.36 -23.25
N GLY A 489 11.60 -24.96 -24.43
CA GLY A 489 12.65 -25.25 -25.40
C GLY A 489 13.49 -26.49 -25.10
N GLU A 490 14.19 -26.96 -26.13
CA GLU A 490 15.14 -28.06 -26.07
C GLU A 490 16.48 -27.60 -26.65
N VAL A 491 17.60 -27.98 -26.02
CA VAL A 491 18.93 -27.72 -26.54
C VAL A 491 19.68 -29.03 -26.79
N ASN A 492 20.27 -29.13 -27.98
CA ASN A 492 21.11 -30.25 -28.38
C ASN A 492 22.58 -29.96 -27.98
N LYS A 493 23.26 -30.93 -27.36
CA LYS A 493 24.68 -30.81 -26.97
C LYS A 493 25.46 -32.06 -27.36
N GLN A 494 26.50 -31.88 -28.16
CA GLN A 494 27.36 -32.96 -28.66
C GLN A 494 28.55 -33.19 -27.71
N LEU A 495 29.22 -34.33 -27.83
CA LEU A 495 30.36 -34.67 -26.96
C LEU A 495 31.47 -33.61 -27.08
N GLY A 496 31.92 -33.08 -25.94
CA GLY A 496 32.84 -31.94 -25.83
C GLY A 496 32.21 -30.54 -26.00
N ASP A 497 30.89 -30.42 -26.17
CA ASP A 497 30.21 -29.13 -25.99
C ASP A 497 30.07 -28.81 -24.50
N THR A 498 30.19 -27.53 -24.14
CA THR A 498 29.83 -27.06 -22.79
C THR A 498 28.33 -26.83 -22.68
N MET A 499 27.69 -27.46 -21.69
CA MET A 499 26.36 -27.15 -21.19
C MET A 499 26.47 -26.28 -19.93
N SER A 500 26.31 -24.97 -20.10
CA SER A 500 26.24 -24.04 -18.96
C SER A 500 24.81 -24.00 -18.40
N ILE A 501 24.63 -24.40 -17.15
CA ILE A 501 23.35 -24.32 -16.43
C ILE A 501 23.38 -23.01 -15.64
N LYS A 502 22.95 -21.94 -16.32
CA LYS A 502 23.02 -20.56 -15.81
C LYS A 502 21.67 -20.07 -15.28
N GLY A 503 21.72 -19.26 -14.21
CA GLY A 503 20.77 -18.16 -14.02
C GLY A 503 20.99 -17.12 -15.13
N LYS A 504 19.90 -16.56 -15.65
CA LYS A 504 19.79 -16.01 -17.02
C LYS A 504 21.02 -15.25 -17.57
N ASP A 505 21.46 -15.72 -18.74
CA ASP A 505 22.38 -15.06 -19.67
C ASP A 505 21.95 -15.48 -21.09
N GLY A 506 21.91 -14.56 -22.06
CA GLY A 506 21.56 -14.88 -23.46
C GLY A 506 20.08 -14.78 -23.90
N LEU A 507 19.28 -13.86 -23.35
CA LEU A 507 18.12 -13.26 -24.06
C LEU A 507 18.31 -11.74 -24.12
N SER A 508 17.44 -10.99 -24.82
CA SER A 508 17.59 -9.53 -24.86
C SER A 508 17.37 -8.87 -23.50
N GLU A 509 18.02 -7.72 -23.27
CA GLU A 509 17.94 -6.96 -22.01
C GLU A 509 16.49 -6.65 -21.63
N LYS A 510 15.69 -6.21 -22.61
CA LYS A 510 14.27 -5.92 -22.43
C LYS A 510 13.43 -7.12 -21.95
N GLU A 511 13.79 -8.33 -22.35
CA GLU A 511 13.14 -9.58 -21.88
C GLU A 511 13.65 -10.05 -20.52
N ILE A 512 14.71 -9.44 -19.97
CA ILE A 512 15.09 -9.55 -18.55
C ILE A 512 14.15 -8.64 -17.74
N GLU A 513 14.24 -7.34 -18.04
CA GLU A 513 13.68 -6.24 -17.25
C GLU A 513 12.16 -6.31 -17.09
N GLU A 514 11.42 -6.73 -18.13
CA GLU A 514 9.96 -6.75 -18.06
C GLU A 514 9.35 -7.87 -17.18
N LYS A 515 10.09 -8.96 -16.88
CA LYS A 515 9.46 -10.22 -16.42
C LYS A 515 10.17 -11.06 -15.36
N TYR A 516 11.49 -10.93 -15.15
CA TYR A 516 12.22 -11.88 -14.27
C TYR A 516 13.34 -11.23 -13.45
N ASP A 517 13.25 -11.32 -12.13
CA ASP A 517 14.29 -10.93 -11.17
C ASP A 517 15.51 -11.88 -11.21
N VAL A 518 16.42 -11.63 -12.16
CA VAL A 518 17.58 -12.50 -12.47
C VAL A 518 18.63 -12.60 -11.37
N GLU A 519 18.66 -11.67 -10.41
CA GLU A 519 19.61 -11.69 -9.27
C GLU A 519 19.34 -12.87 -8.30
N ASN A 520 18.15 -13.46 -8.32
CA ASN A 520 17.69 -14.37 -7.27
C ASN A 520 18.34 -15.76 -7.30
N ILE A 521 18.79 -16.25 -8.45
CA ILE A 521 19.27 -17.64 -8.60
C ILE A 521 20.71 -17.64 -9.11
N VAL A 522 21.61 -18.24 -8.33
CA VAL A 522 23.04 -18.32 -8.61
C VAL A 522 23.47 -19.79 -8.68
N THR A 523 24.11 -20.17 -9.79
CA THR A 523 24.79 -21.47 -9.90
C THR A 523 26.30 -21.30 -9.77
N SER A 524 26.98 -22.29 -9.19
CA SER A 524 28.43 -22.21 -8.91
C SER A 524 29.07 -23.59 -8.85
N VAL A 525 30.33 -23.71 -9.27
CA VAL A 525 31.13 -24.94 -9.20
C VAL A 525 31.97 -24.98 -7.91
N ASP A 526 32.06 -26.14 -7.25
CA ASP A 526 32.97 -26.34 -6.10
C ASP A 526 34.34 -26.94 -6.54
N LYS A 527 35.25 -27.19 -5.59
CA LYS A 527 36.59 -27.69 -5.92
C LYS A 527 36.58 -29.19 -6.24
N GLU A 528 35.50 -29.85 -5.86
CA GLU A 528 35.23 -31.28 -5.94
C GLU A 528 34.57 -31.65 -7.28
N GLY A 529 34.05 -30.66 -8.01
CA GLY A 529 33.48 -30.81 -9.36
C GLY A 529 31.96 -31.02 -9.38
N ASN A 530 31.24 -30.51 -8.37
CA ASN A 530 29.79 -30.53 -8.31
C ASN A 530 29.21 -29.18 -8.73
N LEU A 531 28.05 -29.20 -9.40
CA LEU A 531 27.32 -27.98 -9.74
C LEU A 531 26.30 -27.67 -8.65
N TRP A 532 26.46 -26.55 -7.95
CA TRP A 532 25.50 -26.08 -6.96
C TRP A 532 24.47 -25.14 -7.57
N ILE A 533 23.22 -25.23 -7.12
CA ILE A 533 22.16 -24.26 -7.38
C ILE A 533 21.73 -23.62 -6.05
N LYS A 534 21.85 -22.30 -5.96
CA LYS A 534 21.66 -21.48 -4.75
C LYS A 534 20.67 -20.34 -5.03
N MET A 535 19.92 -19.93 -4.01
CA MET A 535 19.09 -18.73 -4.05
C MET A 535 19.74 -17.60 -3.24
N ALA A 536 19.51 -16.35 -3.64
CA ALA A 536 19.94 -15.16 -2.91
C ALA A 536 19.47 -15.18 -1.44
N LYS A 537 20.29 -14.64 -0.53
CA LYS A 537 19.93 -14.50 0.90
C LYS A 537 18.84 -13.45 1.13
N ASN A 538 18.83 -12.47 0.25
CA ASN A 538 17.94 -11.31 0.21
C ASN A 538 17.39 -11.19 -1.23
N PRO A 539 16.42 -12.03 -1.65
CA PRO A 539 15.86 -11.92 -3.00
C PRO A 539 15.07 -10.63 -3.20
N LYS A 540 15.05 -10.16 -4.45
CA LYS A 540 14.22 -9.06 -4.95
C LYS A 540 13.12 -9.65 -5.83
N PHE A 541 11.93 -9.10 -5.79
CA PHE A 541 10.83 -9.50 -6.66
C PHE A 541 10.09 -8.27 -7.16
N LYS A 542 9.47 -8.32 -8.34
CA LYS A 542 8.44 -7.32 -8.69
C LYS A 542 7.21 -7.39 -7.77
N SER A 543 6.80 -8.60 -7.40
CA SER A 543 5.77 -8.82 -6.39
C SER A 543 5.91 -10.20 -5.73
N VAL A 544 5.45 -10.33 -4.49
CA VAL A 544 5.40 -11.58 -3.74
C VAL A 544 3.97 -11.82 -3.28
N GLU A 545 3.49 -13.05 -3.49
CA GLU A 545 2.17 -13.50 -3.04
C GLU A 545 2.32 -14.72 -2.13
N ALA A 546 1.60 -14.75 -1.01
CA ALA A 546 1.65 -15.83 -0.03
C ALA A 546 0.25 -16.14 0.53
N GLY A 547 -0.12 -17.41 0.55
CA GLY A 547 -1.48 -17.86 0.92
C GLY A 547 -2.50 -17.65 -0.21
N GLU A 548 -3.76 -18.01 0.07
CA GLU A 548 -4.85 -18.03 -0.90
C GLU A 548 -6.13 -17.40 -0.33
N GLY A 549 -7.09 -17.08 -1.22
CA GLY A 549 -8.37 -16.44 -0.86
C GLY A 549 -8.21 -15.13 -0.09
N ASP A 550 -9.12 -14.87 0.86
CA ASP A 550 -9.11 -13.67 1.70
C ASP A 550 -7.84 -13.52 2.57
N THR A 551 -7.09 -14.60 2.76
CA THR A 551 -5.83 -14.59 3.54
C THR A 551 -4.59 -14.28 2.70
N LYS A 552 -4.73 -14.22 1.37
CA LYS A 552 -3.63 -13.98 0.43
C LYS A 552 -2.94 -12.66 0.73
N VAL A 553 -1.71 -12.71 1.21
CA VAL A 553 -0.85 -11.54 1.37
C VAL A 553 -0.20 -11.25 0.02
N THR A 554 -0.42 -10.06 -0.51
CA THR A 554 0.25 -9.56 -1.73
C THR A 554 1.14 -8.37 -1.35
N ILE A 555 2.39 -8.42 -1.82
CA ILE A 555 3.46 -7.47 -1.48
C ILE A 555 4.07 -6.99 -2.81
N GLY A 556 4.21 -5.68 -3.03
CA GLY A 556 4.80 -5.13 -4.25
C GLY A 556 4.53 -3.63 -4.39
N ASP A 557 4.45 -3.11 -5.61
CA ASP A 557 4.36 -1.67 -5.92
C ASP A 557 3.15 -0.92 -5.29
N ILE A 558 2.12 -1.63 -4.83
CA ILE A 558 0.94 -1.05 -4.14
C ILE A 558 1.17 -0.97 -2.61
N GLY A 559 2.22 -1.61 -2.09
CA GLY A 559 2.51 -1.81 -0.68
C GLY A 559 2.12 -3.22 -0.22
N ILE A 560 1.37 -3.31 0.89
CA ILE A 560 0.91 -4.59 1.46
C ILE A 560 -0.62 -4.67 1.45
N LYS A 561 -1.13 -5.73 0.83
CA LYS A 561 -2.55 -6.10 0.69
C LYS A 561 -2.78 -7.48 1.32
N ILE A 562 -3.94 -7.70 1.93
CA ILE A 562 -4.39 -9.01 2.44
C ILE A 562 -5.80 -9.25 1.90
N GLY A 563 -5.99 -10.34 1.15
CA GLY A 563 -7.20 -10.55 0.35
C GLY A 563 -7.36 -9.37 -0.63
N ASP A 564 -8.50 -8.67 -0.56
CA ASP A 564 -8.73 -7.43 -1.32
C ASP A 564 -8.48 -6.11 -0.56
N LYS A 565 -7.98 -6.16 0.69
CA LYS A 565 -7.78 -4.98 1.54
C LYS A 565 -6.32 -4.53 1.55
N THR A 566 -6.04 -3.30 1.12
CA THR A 566 -4.71 -2.68 1.20
C THR A 566 -4.50 -2.06 2.57
N TYR A 567 -3.50 -2.52 3.32
CA TYR A 567 -3.26 -2.14 4.72
C TYR A 567 -2.13 -1.12 4.90
N ILE A 568 -1.06 -1.20 4.11
CA ILE A 568 0.09 -0.29 4.20
C ILE A 568 0.51 0.12 2.80
N THR A 569 0.72 1.41 2.56
CA THR A 569 1.24 1.97 1.31
C THR A 569 2.34 2.98 1.61
N LYS A 570 3.02 3.50 0.58
CA LYS A 570 3.97 4.62 0.73
C LYS A 570 3.36 5.88 1.38
N ASP A 571 2.03 6.00 1.44
CA ASP A 571 1.32 7.19 1.93
C ASP A 571 0.77 7.03 3.36
N GLY A 572 0.75 5.82 3.93
CA GLY A 572 0.23 5.60 5.28
C GLY A 572 -0.26 4.18 5.58
N ILE A 573 -1.10 4.09 6.61
CA ILE A 573 -1.72 2.85 7.09
C ILE A 573 -3.24 3.00 7.00
N ASN A 574 -3.91 1.97 6.47
CA ASN A 574 -5.36 1.88 6.34
C ASN A 574 -5.85 0.68 7.16
N ALA A 575 -6.67 0.92 8.18
CA ALA A 575 -7.22 -0.14 9.02
C ALA A 575 -8.44 -0.85 8.39
N ASN A 576 -8.91 -0.42 7.22
CA ASN A 576 -9.99 -1.03 6.44
C ASN A 576 -11.28 -1.28 7.24
N ASP A 577 -11.66 -0.28 8.03
CA ASP A 577 -12.83 -0.20 8.93
C ASP A 577 -12.83 -1.27 10.04
N ASN A 578 -11.64 -1.63 10.49
CA ASN A 578 -11.41 -2.49 11.66
C ASN A 578 -10.91 -1.68 12.85
N LYS A 579 -11.02 -2.27 14.05
CA LYS A 579 -10.42 -1.72 15.27
C LYS A 579 -8.94 -2.08 15.32
N ILE A 580 -8.09 -1.10 15.62
CA ILE A 580 -6.69 -1.34 15.96
C ILE A 580 -6.67 -1.67 17.46
N LYS A 581 -6.17 -2.86 17.82
CA LYS A 581 -6.19 -3.37 19.19
C LYS A 581 -4.79 -3.41 19.81
N ASN A 582 -4.73 -3.61 21.13
CA ASN A 582 -3.50 -3.72 21.91
C ASN A 582 -2.63 -2.45 21.82
N VAL A 583 -3.27 -1.29 21.73
CA VAL A 583 -2.62 0.02 21.82
C VAL A 583 -2.33 0.32 23.29
N ALA A 584 -1.04 0.31 23.63
CA ALA A 584 -0.55 0.77 24.92
C ALA A 584 -0.78 2.28 25.10
N ASP A 585 -0.84 2.72 26.35
CA ASP A 585 -1.08 4.11 26.74
C ASP A 585 -0.12 5.09 26.06
N GLY A 586 -0.66 5.95 25.19
CA GLY A 586 0.10 7.01 24.54
C GLY A 586 0.43 8.15 25.49
N LYS A 587 1.55 8.84 25.30
CA LYS A 587 1.94 9.97 26.14
C LYS A 587 0.99 11.15 25.95
N VAL A 588 0.07 11.35 26.91
CA VAL A 588 -0.84 12.50 26.94
C VAL A 588 -0.08 13.78 27.32
N ALA A 589 0.55 14.41 26.32
CA ALA A 589 1.32 15.64 26.48
C ALA A 589 1.23 16.55 25.26
N LYS A 590 1.36 17.87 25.47
CA LYS A 590 1.33 18.87 24.38
C LYS A 590 2.42 18.59 23.35
N GLY A 591 2.01 18.35 22.09
CA GLY A 591 2.91 18.06 20.98
C GLY A 591 3.22 16.58 20.75
N SER A 592 2.71 15.68 21.60
CA SER A 592 2.82 14.22 21.42
C SER A 592 2.29 13.74 20.06
N LYS A 593 2.79 12.58 19.62
CA LYS A 593 2.42 11.90 18.37
C LYS A 593 1.98 10.45 18.58
N ASP A 594 1.94 10.01 19.82
CA ASP A 594 1.51 8.68 20.20
C ASP A 594 -0.01 8.54 19.97
N ALA A 595 -0.47 7.36 19.58
CA ALA A 595 -1.90 7.05 19.59
C ALA A 595 -2.36 6.87 21.04
N ILE A 596 -3.56 7.38 21.37
CA ILE A 596 -4.22 7.10 22.66
C ILE A 596 -5.26 6.01 22.48
N ASN A 597 -5.56 5.29 23.55
CA ASN A 597 -6.47 4.15 23.56
C ASN A 597 -7.82 4.50 24.23
N GLY A 598 -8.76 3.54 24.19
CA GLY A 598 -10.11 3.67 24.73
C GLY A 598 -10.13 4.00 26.23
N GLY A 599 -9.23 3.41 27.02
CA GLY A 599 -9.12 3.63 28.46
C GLY A 599 -8.71 5.06 28.78
N GLN A 600 -7.66 5.56 28.14
CA GLN A 600 -7.20 6.94 28.30
C GLN A 600 -8.27 7.99 27.91
N LEU A 601 -9.09 7.68 26.90
CA LEU A 601 -10.23 8.54 26.57
C LEU A 601 -11.36 8.41 27.61
N HIS A 602 -11.67 7.20 28.06
CA HIS A 602 -12.69 6.94 29.08
C HIS A 602 -12.38 7.68 30.39
N ASP A 603 -11.15 7.58 30.89
CA ASP A 603 -10.70 8.28 32.10
C ASP A 603 -10.88 9.80 31.98
N ALA A 604 -10.59 10.37 30.80
CA ALA A 604 -10.80 11.79 30.53
C ALA A 604 -12.28 12.19 30.56
N LEU A 605 -13.21 11.37 30.03
CA LEU A 605 -14.65 11.63 30.18
C LEU A 605 -15.10 11.49 31.63
N SER A 606 -14.69 10.44 32.33
CA SER A 606 -15.12 10.15 33.70
C SER A 606 -14.73 11.26 34.67
N ASN A 607 -13.50 11.78 34.58
CA ASN A 607 -13.06 12.95 35.36
C ASN A 607 -13.92 14.20 35.10
N VAL A 608 -14.33 14.44 33.84
CA VAL A 608 -15.22 15.57 33.49
C VAL A 608 -16.63 15.36 34.02
N GLN A 609 -17.16 14.13 33.93
CA GLN A 609 -18.49 13.79 34.45
C GLN A 609 -18.56 13.90 35.98
N GLU A 610 -17.52 13.48 36.70
CA GLU A 610 -17.41 13.70 38.15
C GLU A 610 -17.35 15.19 38.51
N GLY A 611 -16.55 15.98 37.80
CA GLY A 611 -16.49 17.43 37.98
C GLY A 611 -17.85 18.12 37.79
N MET A 612 -18.58 17.73 36.74
CA MET A 612 -19.94 18.22 36.49
C MET A 612 -20.94 17.79 37.58
N ASN A 613 -20.87 16.55 38.07
CA ASN A 613 -21.71 16.09 39.18
C ASN A 613 -21.42 16.88 40.48
N GLN A 614 -20.14 17.17 40.77
CA GLN A 614 -19.77 18.02 41.92
C GLN A 614 -20.28 19.47 41.78
N ILE A 615 -20.31 20.02 40.56
CA ILE A 615 -20.89 21.34 40.28
C ILE A 615 -22.40 21.33 40.52
N ASN A 616 -23.12 20.34 39.96
CA ASN A 616 -24.56 20.19 40.16
C ASN A 616 -24.91 20.13 41.66
N HIS A 617 -24.24 19.27 42.42
CA HIS A 617 -24.43 19.16 43.88
C HIS A 617 -24.05 20.42 44.68
N ARG A 618 -23.24 21.33 44.12
CA ARG A 618 -22.97 22.65 44.72
C ARG A 618 -24.07 23.66 44.39
N VAL A 619 -24.67 23.57 43.21
CA VAL A 619 -25.85 24.38 42.81
C VAL A 619 -27.07 23.94 43.62
N ASP A 620 -27.36 22.65 43.74
CA ASP A 620 -28.45 22.10 44.55
C ASP A 620 -28.39 22.60 46.00
N LYS A 621 -27.20 22.56 46.61
CA LYS A 621 -26.95 23.04 47.98
C LYS A 621 -27.07 24.55 48.12
N LEU A 622 -26.81 25.32 47.06
CA LEU A 622 -26.97 26.77 47.04
C LEU A 622 -28.44 27.16 46.93
N ASP A 623 -29.21 26.47 46.08
CA ASP A 623 -30.66 26.64 45.93
C ASP A 623 -31.41 26.32 47.24
N ASP A 624 -31.15 25.16 47.83
CA ASP A 624 -31.72 24.74 49.12
C ASP A 624 -31.30 25.68 50.28
N ARG A 625 -30.07 26.22 50.28
CA ARG A 625 -29.65 27.29 51.20
C ARG A 625 -30.41 28.59 50.97
N MET A 626 -30.57 29.02 49.72
CA MET A 626 -31.30 30.23 49.35
C MET A 626 -32.77 30.14 49.75
N HIS A 627 -33.42 29.01 49.48
CA HIS A 627 -34.81 28.76 49.85
C HIS A 627 -35.02 28.74 51.36
N ARG A 628 -34.08 28.17 52.13
CA ARG A 628 -34.08 28.30 53.60
C ARG A 628 -33.83 29.74 54.09
N GLY A 629 -32.95 30.50 53.44
CA GLY A 629 -32.74 31.92 53.74
C GLY A 629 -34.00 32.77 53.53
N LEU A 630 -34.73 32.51 52.43
CA LEU A 630 -36.01 33.17 52.13
C LEU A 630 -37.14 32.71 53.07
N ALA A 631 -37.18 31.43 53.46
CA ALA A 631 -38.12 30.93 54.47
C ALA A 631 -37.86 31.57 55.84
N ASN A 632 -36.59 31.69 56.26
CA ASN A 632 -36.17 32.43 57.47
C ASN A 632 -36.66 33.89 57.43
N ALA A 633 -36.43 34.60 56.33
CA ALA A 633 -36.90 35.98 56.16
C ALA A 633 -38.43 36.09 56.22
N ALA A 634 -39.17 35.16 55.60
CA ALA A 634 -40.62 35.09 55.64
C ALA A 634 -41.17 34.76 57.05
N ALA A 635 -40.44 33.95 57.83
CA ALA A 635 -40.77 33.67 59.22
C ALA A 635 -40.56 34.93 60.07
N MET A 636 -39.43 35.63 59.90
CA MET A 636 -39.13 36.87 60.63
C MET A 636 -40.09 38.01 60.27
N SER A 637 -40.53 38.14 59.01
CA SER A 637 -41.49 39.18 58.63
C SER A 637 -42.86 38.97 59.27
N THR A 638 -43.28 37.71 59.45
CA THR A 638 -44.58 37.34 60.05
C THR A 638 -44.59 37.24 61.58
N VAL A 639 -43.46 37.47 62.27
CA VAL A 639 -43.48 37.70 63.73
C VAL A 639 -44.13 39.04 64.03
N GLU A 640 -45.41 39.01 64.37
CA GLU A 640 -46.14 40.14 64.94
C GLU A 640 -45.85 40.32 66.44
N PHE A 641 -46.15 41.51 66.96
CA PHE A 641 -46.01 41.89 68.36
C PHE A 641 -47.25 42.66 68.80
N LEU A 642 -47.79 42.34 69.98
CA LEU A 642 -48.90 43.09 70.58
C LEU A 642 -48.47 44.53 70.92
N GLU A 643 -49.36 45.53 70.78
CA GLU A 643 -49.02 46.89 71.18
C GLU A 643 -48.90 46.98 72.72
N ILE A 644 -47.71 47.41 73.16
CA ILE A 644 -47.28 47.46 74.55
C ILE A 644 -47.03 48.91 75.00
N GLY A 645 -47.26 49.20 76.28
CA GLY A 645 -47.00 50.48 76.94
C GLY A 645 -45.53 50.64 77.39
N ILE A 646 -45.22 51.74 78.11
CA ILE A 646 -43.87 52.01 78.62
C ILE A 646 -43.36 50.87 79.52
N ASN A 647 -42.06 50.56 79.43
CA ASN A 647 -41.36 49.53 80.21
C ASN A 647 -41.94 48.11 80.11
N GLN A 648 -42.84 47.86 79.17
CA GLN A 648 -43.32 46.52 78.84
C GLN A 648 -42.46 45.87 77.75
N ALA A 649 -42.60 44.55 77.64
CA ALA A 649 -42.01 43.74 76.59
C ALA A 649 -43.00 42.65 76.15
N THR A 650 -42.82 42.14 74.93
CA THR A 650 -43.64 41.06 74.36
C THR A 650 -42.76 40.11 73.54
N VAL A 651 -43.20 38.86 73.42
CA VAL A 651 -42.56 37.81 72.63
C VAL A 651 -43.51 37.38 71.51
N GLY A 652 -42.98 37.19 70.31
CA GLY A 652 -43.72 36.72 69.15
C GLY A 652 -43.04 35.49 68.54
N ALA A 653 -43.82 34.60 67.93
CA ALA A 653 -43.32 33.44 67.20
C ALA A 653 -44.12 33.25 65.91
N ALA A 654 -43.47 32.83 64.84
CA ALA A 654 -44.08 32.65 63.53
C ALA A 654 -43.39 31.53 62.72
N ILE A 655 -44.07 31.07 61.67
CA ILE A 655 -43.56 30.05 60.74
C ILE A 655 -43.60 30.62 59.33
N GLY A 656 -42.44 30.64 58.68
CA GLY A 656 -42.30 31.03 57.28
C GLY A 656 -42.11 29.82 56.38
N THR A 657 -42.58 29.90 55.14
CA THR A 657 -42.35 28.87 54.13
C THR A 657 -41.94 29.51 52.82
N TYR A 658 -41.03 28.87 52.08
CA TYR A 658 -40.67 29.28 50.72
C TYR A 658 -40.27 28.05 49.90
N ARG A 659 -40.89 27.85 48.73
CA ARG A 659 -40.60 26.75 47.77
C ARG A 659 -40.66 25.31 48.32
N GLY A 660 -41.15 25.11 49.54
CA GLY A 660 -41.23 23.81 50.22
C GLY A 660 -40.36 23.73 51.48
N ASN A 661 -39.34 24.58 51.60
CA ASN A 661 -38.59 24.76 52.84
C ASN A 661 -39.45 25.53 53.87
N GLN A 662 -39.26 25.20 55.15
CA GLN A 662 -39.92 25.85 56.28
C GLN A 662 -38.88 26.42 57.25
N ALA A 663 -39.24 27.48 57.97
CA ALA A 663 -38.44 28.10 59.00
C ALA A 663 -39.31 28.54 60.18
N VAL A 664 -38.77 28.47 61.38
CA VAL A 664 -39.42 28.98 62.60
C VAL A 664 -38.70 30.24 63.05
N ALA A 665 -39.44 31.31 63.31
CA ALA A 665 -38.94 32.56 63.87
C ALA A 665 -39.47 32.78 65.28
N VAL A 666 -38.62 33.36 66.13
CA VAL A 666 -38.98 33.92 67.43
C VAL A 666 -38.42 35.34 67.53
N GLY A 667 -39.13 36.22 68.22
CA GLY A 667 -38.69 37.59 68.42
C GLY A 667 -39.16 38.15 69.75
N VAL A 668 -38.48 39.21 70.18
CA VAL A 668 -38.83 40.00 71.36
C VAL A 668 -38.93 41.47 70.97
N GLN A 669 -39.90 42.19 71.53
CA GLN A 669 -40.03 43.64 71.43
C GLN A 669 -40.12 44.24 72.84
N ALA A 670 -39.51 45.41 73.03
CA ALA A 670 -39.58 46.20 74.26
C ALA A 670 -39.91 47.66 73.97
N ALA A 671 -40.41 48.37 74.97
CA ALA A 671 -40.86 49.76 74.88
C ALA A 671 -40.14 50.69 75.89
N PRO A 672 -38.89 51.11 75.63
CA PRO A 672 -38.10 51.88 76.61
C PRO A 672 -38.62 53.31 76.84
N THR A 673 -39.41 53.86 75.91
CA THR A 673 -40.12 55.14 76.06
C THR A 673 -41.48 55.04 75.35
N GLU A 674 -42.41 55.97 75.63
CA GLU A 674 -43.73 55.97 74.98
C GLU A 674 -43.62 55.97 73.46
N ASN A 675 -42.72 56.80 72.94
CA ASN A 675 -42.50 57.03 71.52
C ASN A 675 -41.53 56.05 70.86
N MET A 676 -40.88 55.13 71.59
CA MET A 676 -39.89 54.20 71.03
C MET A 676 -40.26 52.73 71.28
N ARG A 677 -40.20 51.90 70.23
CA ARG A 677 -40.14 50.44 70.34
C ARG A 677 -38.82 49.95 69.76
N VAL A 678 -38.23 48.94 70.39
CA VAL A 678 -37.07 48.21 69.89
C VAL A 678 -37.43 46.73 69.82
N HIS A 679 -36.96 46.03 68.79
CA HIS A 679 -37.23 44.60 68.62
C HIS A 679 -36.02 43.84 68.06
N ALA A 680 -35.94 42.57 68.44
CA ALA A 680 -34.98 41.60 67.92
C ALA A 680 -35.75 40.36 67.44
N LYS A 681 -35.31 39.77 66.34
CA LYS A 681 -35.88 38.56 65.74
C LYS A 681 -34.76 37.60 65.36
N VAL A 682 -34.99 36.31 65.58
CA VAL A 682 -34.12 35.20 65.17
C VAL A 682 -34.99 34.15 64.48
N SER A 683 -34.44 33.48 63.47
CA SER A 683 -35.09 32.35 62.82
C SER A 683 -34.13 31.23 62.49
N VAL A 684 -34.68 30.03 62.38
CA VAL A 684 -33.97 28.80 62.04
C VAL A 684 -34.74 28.00 61.00
N ALA A 685 -34.04 27.61 59.94
CA ALA A 685 -34.50 26.74 58.88
C ALA A 685 -33.65 25.45 58.90
N PRO A 686 -34.17 24.34 59.44
CA PRO A 686 -33.46 23.07 59.46
C PRO A 686 -33.59 22.31 58.13
N SER A 687 -32.61 21.47 57.83
CA SER A 687 -32.63 20.43 56.79
C SER A 687 -31.91 19.19 57.34
N ARG A 688 -32.00 18.04 56.64
CA ARG A 688 -31.41 16.76 57.10
C ARG A 688 -29.91 16.87 57.40
N ASN A 689 -29.18 17.67 56.63
CA ASN A 689 -27.70 17.70 56.64
C ASN A 689 -27.11 19.09 56.90
N ASN A 690 -27.92 20.15 57.03
CA ASN A 690 -27.47 21.49 57.41
C ASN A 690 -28.61 22.32 58.01
N THR A 691 -28.27 23.35 58.77
CA THR A 691 -29.22 24.34 59.31
C THR A 691 -28.78 25.73 58.89
N GLU A 692 -29.72 26.61 58.54
CA GLU A 692 -29.44 28.02 58.24
C GLU A 692 -30.21 28.89 59.24
N THR A 693 -29.53 29.86 59.84
CA THR A 693 -30.10 30.79 60.83
C THR A 693 -30.03 32.21 60.33
N MET A 694 -31.05 33.02 60.65
CA MET A 694 -31.06 34.45 60.35
C MET A 694 -31.40 35.24 61.62
N ALA A 695 -30.84 36.44 61.76
CA ALA A 695 -31.10 37.33 62.87
C ALA A 695 -31.27 38.78 62.38
N GLY A 696 -32.01 39.59 63.11
CA GLY A 696 -32.25 40.98 62.79
C GLY A 696 -32.71 41.78 64.00
N VAL A 697 -32.36 43.06 64.04
CA VAL A 697 -32.78 44.02 65.06
C VAL A 697 -33.35 45.27 64.39
N GLY A 698 -34.32 45.90 65.03
CA GLY A 698 -34.99 47.08 64.49
C GLY A 698 -35.54 47.98 65.61
N ALA A 699 -35.77 49.24 65.27
CA ALA A 699 -36.37 50.24 66.15
C ALA A 699 -37.35 51.10 65.37
N SER A 700 -38.38 51.60 66.05
CA SER A 700 -39.42 52.45 65.47
C SER A 700 -39.78 53.58 66.41
N TRP A 701 -39.89 54.80 65.87
CA TRP A 701 -40.22 56.00 66.62
C TRP A 701 -41.56 56.60 66.16
N ARG A 702 -42.43 56.95 67.12
CA ARG A 702 -43.70 57.65 66.91
C ARG A 702 -43.48 59.15 67.11
N PHE A 703 -43.82 59.96 66.10
CA PHE A 703 -43.74 61.43 66.14
C PHE A 703 -45.15 62.02 66.12
N ASN A 704 -45.44 62.92 67.07
CA ASN A 704 -46.69 63.66 67.10
C ASN A 704 -46.54 64.96 66.31
N ILE A 705 -46.96 64.94 65.05
CA ILE A 705 -47.14 66.15 64.23
C ILE A 705 -48.40 66.87 64.73
N LYS A 706 -48.33 68.19 64.90
CA LYS A 706 -49.44 69.06 65.32
C LYS A 706 -49.99 69.86 64.15
#